data_AF-A0A7G9ZC18-F1
#
_entry.id   AF-A0A7G9ZC18-F1
#
_cell.length_a   1.000
_cell.length_b   1.000
_cell.length_c   1.000
_cell.angle_alpha   90.00
_cell.angle_beta   90.00
_cell.angle_gamma   90.00
#
_symmetry.space_group_name_H-M   'P 1'
#
loop_
_entity.id
_entity.type
_entity.pdbx_description
1 polymer ?
#
loop_
_entity_poly.entity_id
_entity_poly.type
_entity_poly.pdbx_seq_one_letter_code
_entity_poly.pdbx_strand_id
1 'polypeptide(L)'
;MENVEESYFSGGVGLSGSKHPVKTTKRGFVQDIDISKIAKCSKLLSSVSSDCKLQLNIPIEGKVSSASNVLGFIECSNSEIIPKVERLIEKAYKIDNKKTWMLEDYNELEPISSLTTKAIKDFEKGVAKTVLTELTDTIIGYIKARKNFGLSPSFEQAGRIHWGRDFIDESFKHLGKIMKISIKESDPDIIDLLLYLNRGIGEESISLQDLDTFKSVTGFYLYSSHRLEDDFLDTLLLYSRDLELKTIFDLEKEKENIDYIKGSEYVLNELADYYRNLTKILIDKQTRFATISLGKLLGINNNLERLMYDNTQFQLEMRLEQLEPESNEYQEIKNKLEIIEEKERISKKLNFRICSTFYSIGTYVMVNIEREKYTIEFSQPIFGKLVDFFKKNNLEEVFNRANRIDSFFLIEHWLRENEDDEAHISYTGYIDRFYLLMTALLYRKGKYLKEIKPIERFNKNRLETFKTEFEKLKDNAHTWDQLFENGSQKYFEATLKRLEECTGEREENLRETVRQVGLSEERVEKVKSDIIVHTKRHLEARNFINAEVVTEEDENFIYLGINTLSDKIFFVDGSVDPTTHYACDLIGVSIGREIGIGEAEYLIKQIFEKVNIKENRIQFETFSIQNLNTAKEKLEGRGFRVTTILMSHDLGRDLWRMEEFRYSDRQSEERPRPYGTIDGIEIYVSRVLPKGVTIIFDKTHVGTLKILEELSPIITTDFDKEGIIRKELEEGKIKEEQREERLEELDEKVNIKALEKIKFEFGSSKAGLVLFIKSTESL
;
A
#
# COMPACT_ATOMS: atom_id res chain seq x y z
N MET A 1 3.14 3.02 -19.07
CA MET A 1 3.86 4.28 -19.38
C MET A 1 5.36 4.03 -19.23
N GLU A 2 5.94 3.13 -20.03
CA GLU A 2 7.24 2.51 -19.70
C GLU A 2 8.41 2.88 -20.63
N ASN A 3 8.38 4.02 -21.31
CA ASN A 3 9.51 4.41 -22.19
C ASN A 3 9.86 5.90 -22.10
N VAL A 4 9.94 6.45 -20.88
CA VAL A 4 10.59 7.75 -20.64
C VAL A 4 11.80 7.49 -19.76
N GLU A 5 12.97 7.36 -20.39
CA GLU A 5 14.26 7.34 -19.67
C GLU A 5 14.73 8.78 -19.44
N GLU A 6 14.87 9.16 -18.16
CA GLU A 6 15.57 10.37 -17.72
C GLU A 6 17.08 10.13 -17.70
N SER A 7 17.87 11.10 -18.19
CA SER A 7 19.33 11.06 -18.08
C SER A 7 19.85 12.16 -17.17
N TYR A 8 20.70 11.78 -16.21
CA TYR A 8 21.54 12.67 -15.40
C TYR A 8 22.51 13.48 -16.28
N PHE A 9 22.63 14.79 -16.03
CA PHE A 9 23.58 15.66 -16.72
C PHE A 9 25.00 15.54 -16.16
N SER A 10 25.94 15.14 -17.01
CA SER A 10 27.29 15.68 -16.99
C SER A 10 27.91 15.59 -18.39
N GLY A 11 28.57 16.68 -18.82
CA GLY A 11 29.56 16.70 -19.90
C GLY A 11 29.05 16.48 -21.33
N GLY A 12 29.44 17.37 -22.25
CA GLY A 12 29.10 17.34 -23.68
C GLY A 12 28.98 15.93 -24.29
N VAL A 13 27.76 15.58 -24.66
CA VAL A 13 27.46 14.32 -25.36
C VAL A 13 27.71 14.55 -26.86
N GLY A 14 28.65 13.79 -27.42
CA GLY A 14 28.84 13.68 -28.86
C GLY A 14 27.54 13.25 -29.54
N LEU A 15 27.17 13.98 -30.59
CA LEU A 15 26.02 13.70 -31.45
C LEU A 15 26.15 12.29 -32.06
N SER A 16 25.33 11.34 -31.62
CA SER A 16 25.02 10.16 -32.44
C SER A 16 23.99 10.56 -33.51
N GLY A 17 24.17 10.08 -34.74
CA GLY A 17 23.38 10.49 -35.91
C GLY A 17 21.91 10.00 -35.96
N SER A 18 21.37 9.41 -34.89
CA SER A 18 20.02 8.80 -34.85
C SER A 18 18.93 9.65 -34.17
N LYS A 19 19.28 10.74 -33.46
CA LYS A 19 18.32 11.55 -32.68
C LYS A 19 17.89 12.81 -33.44
N HIS A 20 16.60 12.92 -33.76
CA HIS A 20 16.01 14.11 -34.39
C HIS A 20 15.51 15.08 -33.31
N PRO A 21 16.09 16.28 -33.16
CA PRO A 21 15.62 17.27 -32.19
C PRO A 21 14.27 17.86 -32.63
N VAL A 22 13.33 17.97 -31.70
CA VAL A 22 12.08 18.70 -31.87
C VAL A 22 12.29 20.13 -31.39
N LYS A 23 12.31 21.08 -32.32
CA LYS A 23 12.55 22.49 -32.01
C LYS A 23 11.25 23.27 -32.13
N THR A 24 11.06 24.25 -31.26
CA THR A 24 9.94 25.20 -31.39
C THR A 24 10.44 26.59 -31.75
N THR A 25 9.58 27.33 -32.44
CA THR A 25 9.79 28.76 -32.75
C THR A 25 9.15 29.68 -31.71
N LYS A 26 8.26 29.14 -30.86
CA LYS A 26 7.68 29.88 -29.74
C LYS A 26 8.76 30.14 -28.69
N ARG A 27 8.73 31.30 -28.05
CA ARG A 27 9.65 31.68 -26.97
C ARG A 27 8.84 32.11 -25.77
N GLY A 28 9.28 31.74 -24.58
CA GLY A 28 8.56 32.03 -23.33
C GLY A 28 8.46 30.86 -22.37
N PHE A 29 7.63 30.97 -21.34
CA PHE A 29 7.45 29.92 -20.34
C PHE A 29 6.41 28.88 -20.79
N VAL A 30 6.73 27.61 -20.57
CA VAL A 30 5.88 26.44 -20.71
C VAL A 30 4.92 26.45 -19.54
N GLN A 31 3.68 26.90 -19.79
CA GLN A 31 2.61 26.97 -18.79
C GLN A 31 2.04 25.59 -18.49
N ASP A 32 1.97 24.74 -19.52
CA ASP A 32 1.35 23.42 -19.44
C ASP A 32 1.80 22.56 -20.63
N ILE A 33 1.73 21.24 -20.45
CA ILE A 33 1.98 20.23 -21.46
C ILE A 33 0.76 19.31 -21.55
N ASP A 34 0.06 19.35 -22.68
CA ASP A 34 -1.11 18.50 -22.92
C ASP A 34 -0.70 17.02 -23.02
N ILE A 35 -0.83 16.30 -21.91
CA ILE A 35 -0.45 14.89 -21.76
C ILE A 35 -1.20 14.00 -22.76
N SER A 36 -2.45 14.35 -23.12
CA SER A 36 -3.23 13.56 -24.08
C SER A 36 -2.61 13.58 -25.48
N LYS A 37 -1.98 14.71 -25.87
CA LYS A 37 -1.25 14.84 -27.13
C LYS A 37 0.11 14.13 -27.08
N ILE A 38 0.78 14.14 -25.93
CA ILE A 38 2.01 13.34 -25.72
C ILE A 38 1.72 11.84 -25.80
N ALA A 39 0.64 11.37 -25.18
CA ALA A 39 0.23 9.97 -25.26
C ALA A 39 -0.09 9.53 -26.71
N LYS A 40 -0.68 10.42 -27.52
CA LYS A 40 -0.88 10.19 -28.96
C LYS A 40 0.45 10.09 -29.71
N CYS A 41 1.46 10.88 -29.36
CA CYS A 41 2.80 10.78 -29.94
C CYS A 41 3.46 9.43 -29.65
N SER A 42 3.39 8.99 -28.39
CA SER A 42 3.95 7.69 -27.98
C SER A 42 3.30 6.53 -28.73
N LYS A 43 1.96 6.54 -28.88
CA LYS A 43 1.22 5.53 -29.66
C LYS A 43 1.59 5.52 -31.16
N LEU A 44 1.87 6.69 -31.73
CA LEU A 44 2.28 6.83 -33.14
C LEU A 44 3.69 6.31 -33.39
N LEU A 45 4.59 6.42 -32.41
CA LEU A 45 5.96 5.89 -32.52
C LEU A 45 5.99 4.38 -32.30
N SER A 46 5.25 3.88 -31.30
CA SER A 46 5.18 2.44 -30.99
C SER A 46 4.53 1.63 -32.11
N SER A 47 3.67 2.24 -32.93
CA SER A 47 3.08 1.57 -34.10
C SER A 47 4.01 1.47 -35.31
N VAL A 48 5.13 2.22 -35.32
CA VAL A 48 6.15 2.17 -36.36
C VAL A 48 7.25 1.17 -36.03
N SER A 49 7.76 1.18 -34.80
CA SER A 49 8.72 0.19 -34.28
C SER A 49 8.79 0.29 -32.75
N SER A 50 9.10 -0.82 -32.08
CA SER A 50 9.43 -0.83 -30.65
C SER A 50 10.65 0.05 -30.32
N ASP A 51 11.54 0.25 -31.31
CA ASP A 51 12.77 1.00 -31.16
C ASP A 51 12.56 2.51 -31.36
N CYS A 52 11.38 2.93 -31.86
CA CYS A 52 11.08 4.34 -32.02
C CYS A 52 10.68 4.96 -30.67
N LYS A 53 11.51 5.87 -30.15
CA LYS A 53 11.33 6.49 -28.83
C LYS A 53 11.14 8.00 -28.94
N LEU A 54 10.35 8.55 -28.01
CA LEU A 54 10.24 9.98 -27.78
C LEU A 54 10.84 10.31 -26.42
N GLN A 55 11.91 11.09 -26.43
CA GLN A 55 12.49 11.68 -25.24
C GLN A 55 12.03 13.12 -25.16
N LEU A 56 11.17 13.46 -24.20
CA LEU A 56 10.76 14.85 -23.98
C LEU A 56 11.79 15.56 -23.10
N ASN A 57 12.08 16.82 -23.45
CA ASN A 57 12.82 17.72 -22.58
C ASN A 57 11.82 18.73 -22.00
N ILE A 58 11.66 18.71 -20.67
CA ILE A 58 11.13 19.87 -19.96
C ILE A 58 12.36 20.76 -19.70
N PRO A 59 12.43 21.99 -20.26
CA PRO A 59 13.54 22.89 -19.95
C PRO A 59 13.62 23.10 -18.43
N ILE A 60 14.84 23.16 -17.89
CA ILE A 60 15.11 23.29 -16.44
C ILE A 60 14.38 24.49 -15.80
N GLU A 61 13.99 25.49 -16.59
CA GLU A 61 13.33 26.73 -16.18
C GLU A 61 11.87 26.82 -16.65
N GLY A 62 11.34 25.76 -17.27
CA GLY A 62 10.12 25.84 -18.09
C GLY A 62 10.24 26.85 -19.24
N LYS A 63 11.43 27.42 -19.51
CA LYS A 63 11.62 28.51 -20.47
C LYS A 63 12.17 28.01 -21.79
N VAL A 64 11.52 28.42 -22.86
CA VAL A 64 11.96 28.21 -24.24
C VAL A 64 12.59 29.51 -24.74
N SER A 65 13.91 29.49 -24.93
CA SER A 65 14.70 30.66 -25.35
C SER A 65 15.32 30.45 -26.73
N SER A 66 15.98 31.47 -27.28
CA SER A 66 16.76 31.31 -28.52
C SER A 66 17.98 30.40 -28.35
N ALA A 67 18.47 30.21 -27.13
CA ALA A 67 19.58 29.29 -26.81
C ALA A 67 19.09 27.88 -26.43
N SER A 68 17.85 27.75 -25.95
CA SER A 68 17.24 26.48 -25.52
C SER A 68 15.82 26.36 -26.10
N ASN A 69 15.73 25.96 -27.37
CA ASN A 69 14.45 25.81 -28.10
C ASN A 69 14.08 24.36 -28.43
N VAL A 70 14.81 23.39 -27.88
CA VAL A 70 14.61 21.95 -28.11
C VAL A 70 13.65 21.41 -27.05
N LEU A 71 12.45 20.99 -27.47
CA LEU A 71 11.41 20.42 -26.59
C LEU A 71 11.57 18.91 -26.35
N GLY A 72 12.52 18.27 -27.05
CA GLY A 72 12.78 16.84 -26.95
C GLY A 72 13.49 16.28 -28.18
N PHE A 73 13.66 14.97 -28.22
CA PHE A 73 14.27 14.21 -29.30
C PHE A 73 13.39 13.04 -29.70
N ILE A 74 13.25 12.82 -31.00
CA ILE A 74 12.63 11.64 -31.59
C ILE A 74 13.76 10.74 -32.07
N GLU A 75 13.85 9.54 -31.54
CA GLU A 75 14.75 8.50 -32.04
C GLU A 75 13.91 7.53 -32.86
N CYS A 76 13.91 7.68 -34.19
CA CYS A 76 13.16 6.83 -35.09
C CYS A 76 13.76 6.92 -36.50
N SER A 77 13.99 5.77 -37.14
CA SER A 77 14.56 5.70 -38.50
C SER A 77 13.56 6.03 -39.61
N ASN A 78 12.26 6.10 -39.28
CA ASN A 78 11.21 6.40 -40.24
C ASN A 78 11.04 7.93 -40.43
N SER A 79 11.53 8.45 -41.55
CA SER A 79 11.49 9.89 -41.87
C SER A 79 10.08 10.45 -42.11
N GLU A 80 9.08 9.62 -42.38
CA GLU A 80 7.71 10.08 -42.64
C GLU A 80 6.90 10.35 -41.37
N ILE A 81 7.23 9.68 -40.26
CA ILE A 81 6.51 9.83 -38.98
C ILE A 81 7.01 11.04 -38.19
N ILE A 82 8.31 11.37 -38.30
CA ILE A 82 8.99 12.43 -37.53
C ILE A 82 8.23 13.78 -37.60
N PRO A 83 7.85 14.32 -38.78
CA PRO A 83 7.19 15.62 -38.84
C PRO A 83 5.78 15.64 -38.23
N LYS A 84 5.11 14.49 -38.16
CA LYS A 84 3.77 14.36 -37.54
C LYS A 84 3.86 14.41 -36.03
N VAL A 85 4.86 13.70 -35.47
CA VAL A 85 5.15 13.68 -34.04
C VAL A 85 5.66 15.05 -33.58
N GLU A 86 6.55 15.68 -34.35
CA GLU A 86 7.07 17.03 -34.06
C GLU A 86 5.95 18.06 -33.88
N ARG A 87 5.01 18.14 -34.84
CA ARG A 87 3.87 19.07 -34.77
C ARG A 87 2.94 18.81 -33.59
N LEU A 88 2.78 17.55 -33.17
CA LEU A 88 1.95 17.20 -32.02
C LEU A 88 2.63 17.62 -30.71
N ILE A 89 3.95 17.46 -30.62
CA ILE A 89 4.75 17.94 -29.48
C ILE A 89 4.68 19.47 -29.42
N GLU A 90 4.95 20.19 -30.50
CA GLU A 90 4.84 21.67 -30.50
C GLU A 90 3.45 22.21 -30.12
N LYS A 91 2.39 21.43 -30.37
CA LYS A 91 1.00 21.73 -29.98
C LYS A 91 0.64 21.25 -28.57
N ALA A 92 1.42 20.34 -28.00
CA ALA A 92 1.26 19.90 -26.63
C ALA A 92 1.78 20.96 -25.66
N TYR A 93 2.87 21.64 -26.03
CA TYR A 93 3.46 22.71 -25.22
C TYR A 93 2.71 24.04 -25.39
N LYS A 94 2.15 24.56 -24.29
CA LYS A 94 1.58 25.91 -24.22
C LYS A 94 2.65 26.89 -23.72
N ILE A 95 3.14 27.74 -24.61
CA ILE A 95 4.25 28.67 -24.34
C ILE A 95 3.74 30.12 -24.39
N ASP A 96 3.88 30.88 -23.30
CA ASP A 96 3.45 32.28 -23.19
C ASP A 96 4.63 33.25 -23.42
N ASN A 97 4.43 34.19 -24.34
CA ASN A 97 5.44 35.12 -24.84
C ASN A 97 5.51 36.45 -24.09
N LYS A 98 4.70 36.67 -23.03
CA LYS A 98 4.65 37.95 -22.33
C LYS A 98 5.84 38.15 -21.39
N LYS A 99 6.76 39.03 -21.81
CA LYS A 99 7.81 39.77 -21.08
C LYS A 99 8.41 39.07 -19.85
N THR A 100 9.59 38.49 -20.06
CA THR A 100 10.75 38.43 -19.15
C THR A 100 10.70 39.52 -18.07
N TRP A 101 10.33 39.17 -16.83
CA TRP A 101 10.62 39.88 -15.56
C TRP A 101 10.32 38.92 -14.39
N MET A 102 10.99 37.77 -14.37
CA MET A 102 11.19 37.02 -13.14
C MET A 102 12.71 36.83 -13.03
N LEU A 103 13.27 37.09 -11.84
CA LEU A 103 14.70 37.02 -11.56
C LEU A 103 15.22 35.62 -11.94
N GLU A 104 15.82 35.53 -13.12
CA GLU A 104 16.32 34.29 -13.74
C GLU A 104 17.79 34.02 -13.39
N ASP A 105 18.46 34.90 -12.65
CA ASP A 105 19.84 34.69 -12.23
C ASP A 105 19.91 34.55 -10.70
N TYR A 106 19.78 33.32 -10.21
CA TYR A 106 19.93 33.00 -8.78
C TYR A 106 21.29 33.42 -8.22
N ASN A 107 22.29 33.68 -9.08
CA ASN A 107 23.56 34.27 -8.68
C ASN A 107 23.41 35.69 -8.12
N GLU A 108 22.28 36.36 -8.32
CA GLU A 108 21.98 37.69 -7.75
C GLU A 108 21.55 37.62 -6.26
N LEU A 109 21.12 36.45 -5.76
CA LEU A 109 20.80 36.24 -4.34
C LEU A 109 22.05 36.01 -3.47
N GLU A 110 23.14 35.50 -4.06
CA GLU A 110 24.40 35.25 -3.33
C GLU A 110 25.08 36.54 -2.83
N PRO A 111 25.13 37.65 -3.60
CA PRO A 111 25.53 38.96 -3.09
C PRO A 111 24.69 39.43 -1.91
N ILE A 112 23.35 39.27 -1.96
CA ILE A 112 22.42 39.65 -0.89
C ILE A 112 22.73 38.84 0.38
N SER A 113 22.83 37.51 0.24
CA SER A 113 23.17 36.62 1.36
C SER A 113 24.55 36.90 1.94
N SER A 114 25.54 37.18 1.10
CA SER A 114 26.91 37.51 1.50
C SER A 114 27.00 38.87 2.20
N LEU A 115 26.29 39.88 1.69
CA LEU A 115 26.19 41.21 2.30
C LEU A 115 25.51 41.14 3.66
N THR A 116 24.38 40.46 3.79
CA THR A 116 23.68 40.27 5.07
C THR A 116 24.55 39.51 6.07
N THR A 117 25.19 38.43 5.62
CA THR A 117 26.13 37.65 6.45
C THR A 117 27.29 38.50 6.96
N LYS A 118 27.85 39.34 6.08
CA LYS A 118 28.94 40.25 6.44
C LYS A 118 28.46 41.33 7.41
N ALA A 119 27.33 41.96 7.13
CA ALA A 119 26.75 42.98 8.00
C ALA A 119 26.43 42.43 9.40
N ILE A 120 25.95 41.19 9.52
CA ILE A 120 25.75 40.52 10.82
C ILE A 120 27.07 40.36 11.56
N LYS A 121 28.12 39.85 10.89
CA LYS A 121 29.45 39.65 11.47
C LYS A 121 30.15 40.96 11.86
N ASP A 122 29.91 42.02 11.09
CA ASP A 122 30.48 43.35 11.31
C ASP A 122 29.61 44.19 12.27
N PHE A 123 28.55 43.60 12.87
CA PHE A 123 27.57 44.25 13.77
C PHE A 123 26.82 45.45 13.16
N GLU A 124 26.72 45.52 11.83
CA GLU A 124 25.95 46.54 11.09
C GLU A 124 24.45 46.17 11.02
N LYS A 125 23.80 46.07 12.19
CA LYS A 125 22.41 45.59 12.34
C LYS A 125 21.40 46.29 11.44
N GLY A 126 21.54 47.61 11.23
CA GLY A 126 20.64 48.36 10.36
C GLY A 126 20.66 47.88 8.90
N VAL A 127 21.85 47.59 8.38
CA VAL A 127 22.04 47.08 7.01
C VAL A 127 21.47 45.68 6.88
N ALA A 128 21.76 44.80 7.84
CA ALA A 128 21.23 43.43 7.84
C ALA A 128 19.69 43.40 7.86
N LYS A 129 19.05 44.26 8.66
CA LYS A 129 17.57 44.37 8.72
C LYS A 129 16.97 44.82 7.39
N THR A 130 17.52 45.89 6.79
CA THR A 130 17.03 46.39 5.48
C THR A 130 17.12 45.33 4.40
N VAL A 131 18.26 44.66 4.28
CA VAL A 131 18.48 43.64 3.24
C VAL A 131 17.54 42.44 3.43
N LEU A 132 17.25 42.03 4.67
CA LEU A 132 16.29 40.95 4.96
C LEU A 132 14.85 41.32 4.59
N THR A 133 14.44 42.56 4.86
CA THR A 133 13.12 43.05 4.45
C THR A 133 13.01 43.09 2.92
N GLU A 134 14.01 43.62 2.22
CA GLU A 134 14.01 43.66 0.75
C GLU A 134 13.98 42.26 0.12
N LEU A 135 14.71 41.30 0.69
CA LEU A 135 14.67 39.90 0.25
C LEU A 135 13.27 39.31 0.42
N THR A 136 12.62 39.58 1.55
CA THR A 136 11.26 39.09 1.85
C THR A 136 10.22 39.70 0.91
N ASP A 137 10.28 41.01 0.68
CA ASP A 137 9.41 41.71 -0.26
C ASP A 137 9.58 41.19 -1.70
N THR A 138 10.81 40.84 -2.07
CA THR A 138 11.10 40.21 -3.37
C THR A 138 10.46 38.83 -3.48
N ILE A 139 10.54 38.00 -2.43
CA ILE A 139 9.88 36.69 -2.38
C ILE A 139 8.35 36.85 -2.52
N ILE A 140 7.74 37.75 -1.75
CA ILE A 140 6.31 38.05 -1.82
C ILE A 140 5.92 38.56 -3.22
N GLY A 141 6.70 39.46 -3.80
CA GLY A 141 6.50 39.97 -5.16
C GLY A 141 6.56 38.87 -6.21
N TYR A 142 7.50 37.93 -6.07
CA TYR A 142 7.62 36.75 -6.93
C TYR A 142 6.39 35.86 -6.85
N ILE A 143 5.91 35.52 -5.65
CA ILE A 143 4.73 34.65 -5.46
C ILE A 143 3.48 35.30 -6.08
N LYS A 144 3.29 36.62 -5.87
CA LYS A 144 2.21 37.39 -6.49
C LYS A 144 2.28 37.36 -8.01
N ALA A 145 3.47 37.58 -8.57
CA ALA A 145 3.69 37.52 -10.01
C ALA A 145 3.36 36.11 -10.54
N ARG A 146 3.92 35.06 -9.92
CA ARG A 146 3.68 33.66 -10.27
C ARG A 146 2.18 33.33 -10.32
N LYS A 147 1.42 33.74 -9.30
CA LYS A 147 -0.04 33.55 -9.26
C LYS A 147 -0.75 34.32 -10.38
N ASN A 148 -0.43 35.61 -10.56
CA ASN A 148 -1.06 36.47 -11.57
C ASN A 148 -0.83 35.98 -13.01
N PHE A 149 0.29 35.31 -13.27
CA PHE A 149 0.61 34.74 -14.58
C PHE A 149 0.14 33.28 -14.74
N GLY A 150 -0.52 32.70 -13.73
CA GLY A 150 -0.97 31.30 -13.76
C GLY A 150 0.18 30.29 -13.77
N LEU A 151 1.32 30.67 -13.19
CA LEU A 151 2.56 29.89 -13.13
C LEU A 151 2.71 29.14 -11.79
N SER A 152 1.74 29.26 -10.88
CA SER A 152 1.73 28.48 -9.64
C SER A 152 1.48 27.00 -9.96
N PRO A 153 2.27 26.06 -9.43
CA PRO A 153 2.04 24.64 -9.63
C PRO A 153 0.66 24.23 -9.12
N SER A 154 0.03 23.24 -9.75
CA SER A 154 -1.20 22.66 -9.22
C SER A 154 -0.94 21.98 -7.87
N PHE A 155 -1.97 21.79 -7.05
CA PHE A 155 -1.82 21.11 -5.75
C PHE A 155 -1.22 19.70 -5.88
N GLU A 156 -1.58 18.99 -6.95
CA GLU A 156 -1.05 17.65 -7.28
C GLU A 156 0.41 17.70 -7.74
N GLN A 157 0.82 18.76 -8.45
CA GLN A 157 2.21 18.98 -8.86
C GLN A 157 3.07 19.33 -7.65
N ALA A 158 2.61 20.25 -6.78
CA ALA A 158 3.27 20.63 -5.53
C ALA A 158 3.44 19.45 -4.55
N GLY A 159 2.73 18.33 -4.75
CA GLY A 159 2.91 17.07 -4.02
C GLY A 159 4.11 16.22 -4.44
N ARG A 160 4.77 16.53 -5.57
CA ARG A 160 5.89 15.75 -6.13
C ARG A 160 7.24 16.40 -5.81
N ILE A 161 8.30 15.60 -5.75
CA ILE A 161 9.69 16.09 -5.63
C ILE A 161 10.01 16.90 -6.89
N HIS A 162 10.27 18.20 -6.73
CA HIS A 162 10.72 19.07 -7.82
C HIS A 162 12.24 18.92 -7.96
N TRP A 163 12.71 18.51 -9.14
CA TRP A 163 14.13 18.40 -9.44
C TRP A 163 14.57 19.66 -10.21
N GLY A 164 15.23 20.61 -9.55
CA GLY A 164 15.70 21.86 -10.15
C GLY A 164 16.16 22.90 -9.12
N ARG A 165 16.76 24.01 -9.57
CA ARG A 165 16.93 25.23 -8.74
C ARG A 165 15.75 26.15 -9.04
N ASP A 166 14.81 26.30 -8.12
CA ASP A 166 13.76 27.33 -8.17
C ASP A 166 14.14 28.53 -7.27
N PHE A 167 13.63 29.71 -7.59
CA PHE A 167 13.82 30.95 -6.84
C PHE A 167 13.41 30.81 -5.38
N ILE A 168 12.29 30.12 -5.13
CA ILE A 168 11.79 29.87 -3.78
C ILE A 168 12.79 29.01 -3.00
N ASP A 169 13.18 27.85 -3.54
CA ASP A 169 14.15 26.96 -2.91
C ASP A 169 15.47 27.66 -2.59
N GLU A 170 16.01 28.43 -3.54
CA GLU A 170 17.28 29.13 -3.34
C GLU A 170 17.16 30.26 -2.33
N SER A 171 16.05 31.02 -2.35
CA SER A 171 15.75 32.04 -1.35
C SER A 171 15.71 31.45 0.06
N PHE A 172 15.03 30.32 0.24
CA PHE A 172 14.94 29.64 1.53
C PHE A 172 16.27 29.02 1.99
N LYS A 173 17.12 28.55 1.05
CA LYS A 173 18.52 28.17 1.39
C LYS A 173 19.31 29.37 1.91
N HIS A 174 19.19 30.54 1.28
CA HIS A 174 19.86 31.76 1.76
C HIS A 174 19.34 32.22 3.12
N LEU A 175 18.03 32.23 3.34
CA LEU A 175 17.44 32.49 4.66
C LEU A 175 17.99 31.49 5.69
N GLY A 176 18.08 30.20 5.34
CA GLY A 176 18.64 29.15 6.19
C GLY A 176 20.14 29.32 6.50
N LYS A 177 20.93 29.87 5.56
CA LYS A 177 22.33 30.27 5.79
C LYS A 177 22.40 31.43 6.77
N ILE A 178 21.59 32.47 6.56
CA ILE A 178 21.56 33.66 7.43
C ILE A 178 21.15 33.27 8.85
N MET A 179 20.06 32.50 9.01
CA MET A 179 19.62 31.96 10.30
C MET A 179 20.75 31.21 11.02
N LYS A 180 21.49 30.35 10.31
CA LYS A 180 22.63 29.62 10.89
C LYS A 180 23.71 30.56 11.43
N ILE A 181 24.01 31.63 10.70
CA ILE A 181 25.02 32.61 11.10
C ILE A 181 24.52 33.44 12.28
N SER A 182 23.27 33.92 12.24
CA SER A 182 22.66 34.69 13.33
C SER A 182 22.64 33.90 14.65
N ILE A 183 22.36 32.59 14.59
CA ILE A 183 22.47 31.70 15.76
C ILE A 183 23.92 31.62 16.25
N LYS A 184 24.88 31.44 15.33
CA LYS A 184 26.30 31.32 15.69
C LYS A 184 26.86 32.59 16.35
N GLU A 185 26.46 33.75 15.86
CA GLU A 185 26.88 35.05 16.38
C GLU A 185 25.98 35.55 17.53
N SER A 186 25.01 34.74 17.97
CA SER A 186 24.06 35.07 19.05
C SER A 186 23.33 36.42 18.86
N ASP A 187 22.82 36.68 17.65
CA ASP A 187 22.08 37.93 17.33
C ASP A 187 20.56 37.74 17.41
N PRO A 188 19.92 37.95 18.58
CA PRO A 188 18.50 37.68 18.79
C PRO A 188 17.58 38.52 17.89
N ASP A 189 17.97 39.77 17.60
CA ASP A 189 17.14 40.70 16.82
C ASP A 189 16.95 40.22 15.38
N ILE A 190 17.99 39.61 14.80
CA ILE A 190 17.96 39.10 13.43
C ILE A 190 17.24 37.75 13.38
N ILE A 191 17.39 36.91 14.41
CA ILE A 191 16.63 35.65 14.52
C ILE A 191 15.13 35.94 14.59
N ASP A 192 14.71 36.85 15.48
CA ASP A 192 13.31 37.25 15.63
C ASP A 192 12.75 37.84 14.32
N LEU A 193 13.50 38.75 13.69
CA LEU A 193 13.11 39.34 12.41
C LEU A 193 12.94 38.29 11.30
N LEU A 194 13.84 37.30 11.21
CA LEU A 194 13.72 36.22 10.23
C LEU A 194 12.44 35.40 10.43
N LEU A 195 12.11 35.06 11.68
CA LEU A 195 10.89 34.31 11.99
C LEU A 195 9.64 35.15 11.68
N TYR A 196 9.65 36.43 12.01
CA TYR A 196 8.57 37.38 11.68
C TYR A 196 8.36 37.54 10.17
N LEU A 197 9.44 37.73 9.41
CA LEU A 197 9.37 37.90 7.96
C LEU A 197 8.91 36.61 7.27
N ASN A 198 9.34 35.44 7.77
CA ASN A 198 8.86 34.14 7.26
C ASN A 198 7.34 33.98 7.45
N ARG A 199 6.76 34.48 8.54
CA ARG A 199 5.30 34.54 8.72
C ARG A 199 4.64 35.35 7.60
N GLY A 200 5.20 36.50 7.23
CA GLY A 200 4.66 37.34 6.13
C GLY A 200 4.63 36.60 4.79
N ILE A 201 5.68 35.85 4.46
CA ILE A 201 5.71 34.98 3.27
C ILE A 201 4.62 33.90 3.37
N GLY A 202 4.48 33.28 4.54
CA GLY A 202 3.46 32.29 4.83
C GLY A 202 2.03 32.81 4.63
N GLU A 203 1.71 33.98 5.19
CA GLU A 203 0.38 34.58 5.07
C GLU A 203 0.02 34.84 3.60
N GLU A 204 0.95 35.38 2.82
CA GLU A 204 0.73 35.62 1.40
C GLU A 204 0.56 34.31 0.63
N SER A 205 1.39 33.29 0.92
CA SER A 205 1.27 31.98 0.28
C SER A 205 -0.07 31.30 0.55
N ILE A 206 -0.63 31.43 1.77
CA ILE A 206 -1.97 30.93 2.11
C ILE A 206 -3.03 31.66 1.30
N SER A 207 -2.97 33.00 1.26
CA SER A 207 -3.93 33.82 0.52
C SER A 207 -3.94 33.52 -0.99
N LEU A 208 -2.78 33.23 -1.57
CA LEU A 208 -2.66 32.91 -2.99
C LEU A 208 -2.80 31.40 -3.28
N GLN A 209 -2.96 30.56 -2.25
CA GLN A 209 -2.94 29.09 -2.31
C GLN A 209 -1.70 28.52 -2.99
N ASP A 210 -0.54 29.10 -2.69
CA ASP A 210 0.75 28.66 -3.18
C ASP A 210 1.38 27.63 -2.22
N LEU A 211 0.99 26.36 -2.40
CA LEU A 211 1.39 25.27 -1.50
C LEU A 211 2.91 25.03 -1.49
N ASP A 212 3.57 25.20 -2.63
CA ASP A 212 5.01 25.03 -2.81
C ASP A 212 5.82 26.02 -1.94
N THR A 213 5.44 27.29 -1.99
CA THR A 213 6.00 28.31 -1.09
C THR A 213 5.68 27.99 0.36
N PHE A 214 4.44 27.60 0.66
CA PHE A 214 4.03 27.31 2.02
C PHE A 214 4.81 26.16 2.66
N LYS A 215 5.14 25.12 1.89
CA LYS A 215 6.04 24.03 2.30
C LYS A 215 7.44 24.53 2.63
N SER A 216 7.95 25.50 1.87
CA SER A 216 9.25 26.12 2.16
C SER A 216 9.21 26.93 3.46
N VAL A 217 8.10 27.63 3.72
CA VAL A 217 7.86 28.36 4.99
C VAL A 217 7.84 27.41 6.18
N THR A 218 7.08 26.30 6.12
CA THR A 218 7.01 25.29 7.19
C THR A 218 8.35 24.57 7.35
N GLY A 219 9.01 24.23 6.23
CA GLY A 219 10.35 23.63 6.21
C GLY A 219 11.42 24.51 6.86
N PHE A 220 11.36 25.83 6.66
CA PHE A 220 12.25 26.78 7.31
C PHE A 220 12.07 26.81 8.83
N TYR A 221 10.81 26.79 9.31
CA TYR A 221 10.55 26.69 10.74
C TYR A 221 11.05 25.37 11.32
N LEU A 222 10.84 24.23 10.63
CA LEU A 222 11.36 22.94 11.09
C LEU A 222 12.89 22.94 11.17
N TYR A 223 13.56 23.41 10.11
CA TYR A 223 15.02 23.55 10.09
C TYR A 223 15.53 24.40 11.25
N SER A 224 14.86 25.53 11.51
CA SER A 224 15.23 26.44 12.60
C SER A 224 15.01 25.80 13.96
N SER A 225 13.92 25.05 14.14
CA SER A 225 13.58 24.38 15.39
C SER A 225 14.64 23.37 15.85
N HIS A 226 15.42 22.77 14.94
CA HIS A 226 16.55 21.91 15.31
C HIS A 226 17.69 22.66 15.99
N ARG A 227 17.87 23.95 15.70
CA ARG A 227 19.07 24.71 16.07
C ARG A 227 18.84 25.81 17.10
N LEU A 228 17.60 26.25 17.24
CA LEU A 228 17.23 27.30 18.18
C LEU A 228 17.20 26.79 19.63
N GLU A 229 17.57 27.70 20.54
CA GLU A 229 17.38 27.58 21.98
C GLU A 229 15.93 27.88 22.37
N ASP A 230 15.56 27.52 23.60
CA ASP A 230 14.19 27.57 24.13
C ASP A 230 13.52 28.97 23.98
N ASP A 231 14.24 30.06 24.18
CA ASP A 231 13.67 31.42 24.10
C ASP A 231 13.19 31.79 22.69
N PHE A 232 13.80 31.23 21.64
CA PHE A 232 13.37 31.46 20.25
C PHE A 232 12.33 30.46 19.77
N LEU A 233 12.18 29.32 20.46
CA LEU A 233 11.13 28.34 20.15
C LEU A 233 9.74 28.89 20.47
N ASP A 234 9.61 29.72 21.50
CA ASP A 234 8.33 30.38 21.83
C ASP A 234 7.90 31.36 20.71
N THR A 235 8.84 32.19 20.24
CA THR A 235 8.64 33.09 19.09
C THR A 235 8.24 32.33 17.83
N LEU A 236 8.92 31.23 17.52
CA LEU A 236 8.61 30.39 16.37
C LEU A 236 7.18 29.83 16.45
N LEU A 237 6.78 29.33 17.62
CA LEU A 237 5.43 28.81 17.87
C LEU A 237 4.35 29.90 17.82
N LEU A 238 4.69 31.14 18.18
CA LEU A 238 3.81 32.29 18.05
C LEU A 238 3.55 32.59 16.56
N TYR A 239 4.60 32.71 15.75
CA TYR A 239 4.46 33.06 14.35
C TYR A 239 3.85 31.93 13.50
N SER A 240 4.12 30.66 13.81
CA SER A 240 3.45 29.55 13.13
C SER A 240 1.95 29.45 13.48
N ARG A 241 1.55 29.92 14.68
CA ARG A 241 0.13 29.98 15.08
C ARG A 241 -0.66 30.98 14.23
N ASP A 242 -0.06 32.12 13.89
CA ASP A 242 -0.75 33.12 13.06
C ASP A 242 -1.12 32.54 11.69
N LEU A 243 -0.25 31.71 11.11
CA LEU A 243 -0.52 30.98 9.86
C LEU A 243 -1.69 30.00 10.01
N GLU A 244 -1.72 29.23 11.09
CA GLU A 244 -2.84 28.33 11.42
C GLU A 244 -4.17 29.09 11.50
N LEU A 245 -4.19 30.17 12.29
CA LEU A 245 -5.40 30.99 12.49
C LEU A 245 -5.88 31.61 11.19
N LYS A 246 -4.96 32.07 10.34
CA LYS A 246 -5.29 32.61 9.03
C LYS A 246 -5.96 31.57 8.14
N THR A 247 -5.38 30.38 7.99
CA THR A 247 -5.96 29.32 7.13
C THR A 247 -7.36 28.93 7.61
N ILE A 248 -7.54 28.74 8.93
CA ILE A 248 -8.85 28.40 9.50
C ILE A 248 -9.86 29.53 9.29
N PHE A 249 -9.47 30.79 9.55
CA PHE A 249 -10.35 31.93 9.38
C PHE A 249 -10.78 32.11 7.93
N ASP A 250 -9.84 32.04 6.98
CA ASP A 250 -10.13 32.18 5.56
C ASP A 250 -11.08 31.05 5.10
N LEU A 251 -10.86 29.80 5.56
CA LEU A 251 -11.73 28.67 5.28
C LEU A 251 -13.15 28.81 5.89
N GLU A 252 -13.26 29.30 7.13
CA GLU A 252 -14.56 29.55 7.77
C GLU A 252 -15.35 30.62 7.02
N LYS A 253 -14.68 31.68 6.56
CA LYS A 253 -15.32 32.85 5.92
C LYS A 253 -15.64 32.67 4.44
N GLU A 254 -14.91 31.84 3.72
CA GLU A 254 -15.15 31.61 2.29
C GLU A 254 -16.50 30.91 2.06
N LYS A 255 -17.33 31.48 1.17
CA LYS A 255 -18.72 31.04 0.92
C LYS A 255 -19.07 30.96 -0.56
N GLU A 256 -18.17 31.36 -1.44
CA GLU A 256 -18.45 31.51 -2.87
C GLU A 256 -17.46 30.75 -3.75
N ASN A 257 -16.26 30.44 -3.24
CA ASN A 257 -15.19 29.82 -4.03
C ASN A 257 -14.86 28.38 -3.63
N ILE A 258 -15.46 27.41 -4.32
CA ILE A 258 -15.22 25.97 -4.08
C ILE A 258 -13.75 25.55 -4.34
N ASP A 259 -13.07 26.15 -5.31
CA ASP A 259 -11.68 25.85 -5.61
C ASP A 259 -10.76 26.30 -4.46
N TYR A 260 -11.11 27.43 -3.82
CA TYR A 260 -10.41 27.88 -2.62
C TYR A 260 -10.60 26.89 -1.46
N ILE A 261 -11.81 26.40 -1.24
CA ILE A 261 -12.10 25.40 -0.20
C ILE A 261 -11.29 24.13 -0.44
N LYS A 262 -11.31 23.59 -1.68
CA LYS A 262 -10.53 22.42 -2.09
C LYS A 262 -9.03 22.62 -1.87
N GLY A 263 -8.49 23.78 -2.26
CA GLY A 263 -7.08 24.10 -2.07
C GLY A 263 -6.65 24.21 -0.60
N SER A 264 -7.56 24.66 0.26
CA SER A 264 -7.31 24.79 1.70
C SER A 264 -7.07 23.45 2.38
N GLU A 265 -7.62 22.34 1.84
CA GLU A 265 -7.32 20.99 2.31
C GLU A 265 -5.81 20.72 2.31
N TYR A 266 -5.10 21.12 1.25
CA TYR A 266 -3.66 20.87 1.10
C TYR A 266 -2.83 21.70 2.08
N VAL A 267 -3.20 22.97 2.28
CA VAL A 267 -2.53 23.87 3.24
C VAL A 267 -2.71 23.35 4.67
N LEU A 268 -3.92 22.92 5.03
CA LEU A 268 -4.20 22.36 6.35
C LEU A 268 -3.50 21.02 6.58
N ASN A 269 -3.39 20.19 5.55
CA ASN A 269 -2.61 18.96 5.57
C ASN A 269 -1.12 19.24 5.85
N GLU A 270 -0.54 20.24 5.19
CA GLU A 270 0.85 20.66 5.41
C GLU A 270 1.04 21.24 6.83
N LEU A 271 0.08 22.02 7.35
CA LEU A 271 0.10 22.50 8.74
C LEU A 271 0.08 21.35 9.75
N ALA A 272 -0.75 20.33 9.52
CA ALA A 272 -0.81 19.16 10.39
C ALA A 272 0.53 18.38 10.37
N ASP A 273 1.15 18.21 9.19
CA ASP A 273 2.47 17.58 9.06
C ASP A 273 3.58 18.39 9.71
N TYR A 274 3.57 19.72 9.52
CA TYR A 274 4.47 20.65 10.15
C TYR A 274 4.44 20.50 11.67
N TYR A 275 3.25 20.61 12.29
CA TYR A 275 3.15 20.50 13.74
C TYR A 275 3.42 19.08 14.25
N ARG A 276 3.12 18.03 13.47
CA ARG A 276 3.54 16.66 13.79
C ARG A 276 5.06 16.57 13.93
N ASN A 277 5.77 17.03 12.89
CA ASN A 277 7.23 16.96 12.83
C ASN A 277 7.88 17.88 13.87
N LEU A 278 7.35 19.09 14.05
CA LEU A 278 7.81 20.02 15.08
C LEU A 278 7.65 19.40 16.47
N THR A 279 6.50 18.80 16.76
CA THR A 279 6.26 18.12 18.04
C THR A 279 7.29 17.03 18.28
N LYS A 280 7.59 16.21 17.26
CA LYS A 280 8.64 15.19 17.36
C LYS A 280 10.01 15.82 17.68
N ILE A 281 10.43 16.86 16.97
CA ILE A 281 11.71 17.55 17.22
C ILE A 281 11.78 18.06 18.67
N LEU A 282 10.69 18.66 19.16
CA LEU A 282 10.61 19.18 20.52
C LEU A 282 10.60 18.06 21.58
N ILE A 283 10.04 16.89 21.25
CA ILE A 283 10.12 15.68 22.09
C ILE A 283 11.55 15.15 22.14
N ASP A 284 12.24 15.05 21.00
CA ASP A 284 13.62 14.59 20.92
C ASP A 284 14.56 15.51 21.73
N LYS A 285 14.26 16.82 21.75
CA LYS A 285 14.95 17.83 22.56
C LYS A 285 14.57 17.82 24.05
N GLN A 286 13.55 17.05 24.44
CA GLN A 286 12.98 17.02 25.78
C GLN A 286 12.60 18.41 26.34
N THR A 287 12.07 19.29 25.48
CA THR A 287 11.67 20.65 25.87
C THR A 287 10.19 20.75 26.19
N ARG A 288 9.83 21.61 27.16
CA ARG A 288 8.43 21.87 27.55
C ARG A 288 7.53 22.31 26.39
N PHE A 289 8.14 22.90 25.34
CA PHE A 289 7.44 23.35 24.14
C PHE A 289 6.76 22.23 23.34
N ALA A 290 7.16 20.96 23.53
CA ALA A 290 6.48 19.81 22.93
C ALA A 290 4.97 19.81 23.27
N THR A 291 4.62 20.14 24.52
CA THR A 291 3.22 20.21 24.96
C THR A 291 2.45 21.38 24.35
N ILE A 292 3.13 22.49 24.07
CA ILE A 292 2.55 23.67 23.40
C ILE A 292 2.25 23.33 21.94
N SER A 293 3.19 22.68 21.24
CA SER A 293 3.03 22.20 19.86
C SER A 293 1.88 21.18 19.75
N LEU A 294 1.78 20.23 20.68
CA LEU A 294 0.61 19.33 20.78
C LEU A 294 -0.70 20.11 21.00
N GLY A 295 -0.65 21.17 21.81
CA GLY A 295 -1.77 22.08 21.99
C GLY A 295 -2.22 22.77 20.71
N LYS A 296 -1.30 23.04 19.76
CA LYS A 296 -1.63 23.58 18.42
C LYS A 296 -2.35 22.57 17.55
N LEU A 297 -1.85 21.33 17.47
CA LEU A 297 -2.56 20.24 16.77
C LEU A 297 -3.98 20.04 17.32
N LEU A 298 -4.15 20.12 18.64
CA LEU A 298 -5.47 20.09 19.28
C LEU A 298 -6.33 21.31 18.88
N GLY A 299 -5.73 22.50 18.79
CA GLY A 299 -6.39 23.72 18.32
C GLY A 299 -6.97 23.55 16.92
N ILE A 300 -6.17 23.00 15.99
CA ILE A 300 -6.60 22.67 14.62
C ILE A 300 -7.81 21.71 14.66
N ASN A 301 -7.71 20.61 15.40
CA ASN A 301 -8.83 19.65 15.53
C ASN A 301 -10.13 20.31 15.99
N ASN A 302 -10.07 21.12 17.06
CA ASN A 302 -11.26 21.81 17.58
C ASN A 302 -11.83 22.84 16.59
N ASN A 303 -10.99 23.48 15.79
CA ASN A 303 -11.44 24.42 14.76
C ASN A 303 -12.11 23.68 13.60
N LEU A 304 -11.56 22.55 13.17
CA LEU A 304 -12.15 21.71 12.12
C LEU A 304 -13.50 21.12 12.55
N GLU A 305 -13.67 20.72 13.80
CA GLU A 305 -14.98 20.27 14.33
C GLU A 305 -16.09 21.29 14.10
N ARG A 306 -15.79 22.60 14.13
CA ARG A 306 -16.77 23.66 13.84
C ARG A 306 -17.22 23.67 12.39
N LEU A 307 -16.37 23.21 11.46
CA LEU A 307 -16.70 23.09 10.04
C LEU A 307 -17.54 21.85 9.73
N MET A 308 -17.70 20.91 10.67
CA MET A 308 -18.48 19.68 10.45
C MET A 308 -19.99 19.89 10.48
N TYR A 309 -20.46 21.01 11.03
CA TYR A 309 -21.89 21.27 11.22
C TYR A 309 -22.22 22.71 10.85
N ASP A 310 -22.87 22.90 9.69
CA ASP A 310 -23.45 24.19 9.32
C ASP A 310 -24.95 24.20 9.62
N ASN A 311 -25.36 25.03 10.59
CA ASN A 311 -26.76 25.15 11.02
C ASN A 311 -27.71 25.68 9.92
N THR A 312 -27.17 26.17 8.80
CA THR A 312 -27.97 26.66 7.67
C THR A 312 -28.23 25.59 6.60
N GLN A 313 -27.51 24.47 6.62
CA GLN A 313 -27.60 23.42 5.59
C GLN A 313 -29.03 22.93 5.38
N PHE A 314 -29.71 22.49 6.44
CA PHE A 314 -31.09 21.99 6.35
C PHE A 314 -32.07 23.04 5.80
N GLN A 315 -31.87 24.32 6.15
CA GLN A 315 -32.71 25.41 5.64
C GLN A 315 -32.47 25.68 4.16
N LEU A 316 -31.22 25.54 3.71
CA LEU A 316 -30.83 25.67 2.31
C LEU A 316 -31.36 24.50 1.48
N GLU A 317 -31.27 23.26 1.98
CA GLU A 317 -31.85 22.07 1.35
C GLU A 317 -33.36 22.21 1.16
N MET A 318 -34.10 22.56 2.22
CA MET A 318 -35.54 22.80 2.14
C MET A 318 -35.91 23.92 1.15
N ARG A 319 -35.11 24.98 1.08
CA ARG A 319 -35.34 26.09 0.15
C ARG A 319 -35.03 25.69 -1.29
N LEU A 320 -34.03 24.84 -1.51
CA LEU A 320 -33.67 24.30 -2.82
C LEU A 320 -34.83 23.47 -3.42
N GLU A 321 -35.54 22.68 -2.61
CA GLU A 321 -36.70 21.88 -3.02
C GLU A 321 -37.89 22.73 -3.49
N GLN A 322 -37.95 24.01 -3.09
CA GLN A 322 -39.05 24.93 -3.40
C GLN A 322 -38.77 25.82 -4.61
N LEU A 323 -37.55 25.78 -5.16
CA LEU A 323 -37.09 26.65 -6.24
C LEU A 323 -37.04 25.90 -7.57
N GLU A 324 -37.29 26.62 -8.66
CA GLU A 324 -37.12 26.07 -10.00
C GLU A 324 -35.63 25.80 -10.30
N PRO A 325 -35.25 24.60 -10.82
CA PRO A 325 -33.86 24.21 -11.04
C PRO A 325 -33.01 25.14 -11.92
N GLU A 326 -33.65 25.92 -12.78
CA GLU A 326 -33.00 26.86 -13.69
C GLU A 326 -32.88 28.29 -13.12
N SER A 327 -33.43 28.55 -11.92
CA SER A 327 -33.36 29.88 -11.31
C SER A 327 -31.96 30.21 -10.80
N ASN A 328 -31.58 31.49 -10.88
CA ASN A 328 -30.30 31.98 -10.34
C ASN A 328 -30.19 31.70 -8.82
N GLU A 329 -31.31 31.82 -8.10
CA GLU A 329 -31.39 31.53 -6.66
C GLU A 329 -31.15 30.04 -6.36
N TYR A 330 -31.68 29.14 -7.21
CA TYR A 330 -31.40 27.71 -7.09
C TYR A 330 -29.90 27.41 -7.25
N GLN A 331 -29.24 28.01 -8.25
CA GLN A 331 -27.80 27.81 -8.47
C GLN A 331 -26.96 28.41 -7.33
N GLU A 332 -27.34 29.56 -6.79
CA GLU A 332 -26.64 30.17 -5.65
C GLU A 332 -26.74 29.30 -4.38
N ILE A 333 -27.92 28.75 -4.09
CA ILE A 333 -28.12 27.85 -2.94
C ILE A 333 -27.38 26.54 -3.16
N LYS A 334 -27.41 25.97 -4.38
CA LYS A 334 -26.67 24.76 -4.72
C LYS A 334 -25.16 24.93 -4.50
N ASN A 335 -24.58 26.05 -4.95
CA ASN A 335 -23.15 26.33 -4.75
C ASN A 335 -22.81 26.46 -3.25
N LYS A 336 -23.69 27.09 -2.46
CA LYS A 336 -23.51 27.18 -0.99
C LYS A 336 -23.54 25.81 -0.32
N LEU A 337 -24.47 24.94 -0.73
CA LEU A 337 -24.54 23.56 -0.24
C LEU A 337 -23.29 22.77 -0.60
N GLU A 338 -22.81 22.86 -1.84
CA GLU A 338 -21.56 22.21 -2.28
C GLU A 338 -20.37 22.66 -1.43
N ILE A 339 -20.29 23.95 -1.09
CA ILE A 339 -19.24 24.49 -0.20
C ILE A 339 -19.37 23.94 1.22
N ILE A 340 -20.57 23.83 1.78
CA ILE A 340 -20.81 23.24 3.11
C ILE A 340 -20.38 21.78 3.12
N GLU A 341 -20.85 20.98 2.16
CA GLU A 341 -20.52 19.56 2.03
C GLU A 341 -19.01 19.34 1.89
N GLU A 342 -18.33 20.19 1.12
CA GLU A 342 -16.89 20.10 0.94
C GLU A 342 -16.11 20.47 2.22
N LYS A 343 -16.56 21.48 2.98
CA LYS A 343 -15.98 21.81 4.29
C LYS A 343 -16.15 20.66 5.28
N GLU A 344 -17.32 20.02 5.31
CA GLU A 344 -17.54 18.83 6.13
C GLU A 344 -16.63 17.68 5.73
N ARG A 345 -16.47 17.44 4.42
CA ARG A 345 -15.59 16.41 3.88
C ARG A 345 -14.14 16.63 4.31
N ILE A 346 -13.63 17.85 4.14
CA ILE A 346 -12.28 18.26 4.55
C ILE A 346 -12.12 18.04 6.06
N SER A 347 -13.07 18.50 6.85
CA SER A 347 -13.04 18.37 8.30
C SER A 347 -12.98 16.91 8.76
N LYS A 348 -13.89 16.05 8.26
CA LYS A 348 -13.92 14.61 8.58
C LYS A 348 -12.58 13.93 8.23
N LYS A 349 -12.03 14.23 7.05
CA LYS A 349 -10.77 13.66 6.57
C LYS A 349 -9.58 14.10 7.42
N LEU A 350 -9.48 15.38 7.73
CA LEU A 350 -8.34 15.95 8.43
C LEU A 350 -8.38 15.67 9.95
N ASN A 351 -9.56 15.68 10.59
CA ASN A 351 -9.71 15.26 11.98
C ASN A 351 -9.21 13.82 12.18
N PHE A 352 -9.56 12.92 11.26
CA PHE A 352 -9.05 11.55 11.31
C PHE A 352 -7.51 11.52 11.24
N ARG A 353 -6.90 12.32 10.36
CA ARG A 353 -5.44 12.41 10.24
C ARG A 353 -4.78 12.96 11.51
N ILE A 354 -5.38 13.96 12.15
CA ILE A 354 -4.88 14.52 13.41
C ILE A 354 -4.99 13.47 14.52
N CYS A 355 -6.11 12.74 14.61
CA CYS A 355 -6.25 11.62 15.55
C CYS A 355 -5.13 10.58 15.41
N SER A 356 -4.82 10.15 14.18
CA SER A 356 -3.72 9.22 13.92
C SER A 356 -2.35 9.81 14.27
N THR A 357 -2.19 11.13 14.11
CA THR A 357 -0.97 11.85 14.51
C THR A 357 -0.78 11.84 16.03
N PHE A 358 -1.82 12.13 16.81
CA PHE A 358 -1.80 12.03 18.27
C PHE A 358 -1.45 10.61 18.73
N TYR A 359 -2.04 9.61 18.09
CA TYR A 359 -1.75 8.20 18.38
C TYR A 359 -0.28 7.87 18.11
N SER A 360 0.27 8.32 16.98
CA SER A 360 1.66 8.09 16.58
C SER A 360 2.65 8.76 17.53
N ILE A 361 2.40 10.03 17.91
CA ILE A 361 3.24 10.76 18.86
C ILE A 361 3.22 10.07 20.23
N GLY A 362 2.05 9.67 20.71
CA GLY A 362 1.94 8.97 21.99
C GLY A 362 2.65 7.63 21.99
N THR A 363 2.53 6.86 20.90
CA THR A 363 3.25 5.60 20.73
C THR A 363 4.77 5.82 20.70
N TYR A 364 5.23 6.85 19.99
CA TYR A 364 6.65 7.23 19.94
C TYR A 364 7.21 7.57 21.33
N VAL A 365 6.48 8.39 22.10
CA VAL A 365 6.88 8.75 23.48
C VAL A 365 6.90 7.51 24.37
N MET A 366 5.86 6.67 24.31
CA MET A 366 5.77 5.44 25.08
C MET A 366 6.98 4.52 24.83
N VAL A 367 7.31 4.24 23.58
CA VAL A 367 8.42 3.34 23.23
C VAL A 367 9.76 3.91 23.69
N ASN A 368 9.97 5.23 23.61
CA ASN A 368 11.23 5.83 24.05
C ASN A 368 11.35 5.92 25.59
N ILE A 369 10.24 5.97 26.32
CA ILE A 369 10.24 5.79 27.79
C ILE A 369 10.67 4.35 28.13
N GLU A 370 10.09 3.35 27.47
CA GLU A 370 10.43 1.94 27.70
C GLU A 370 11.88 1.62 27.32
N ARG A 371 12.45 2.35 26.35
CA ARG A 371 13.88 2.30 25.99
C ARG A 371 14.77 3.16 26.89
N GLU A 372 14.23 3.72 27.97
CA GLU A 372 14.93 4.59 28.93
C GLU A 372 15.54 5.86 28.31
N LYS A 373 15.08 6.28 27.13
CA LYS A 373 15.55 7.49 26.44
C LYS A 373 14.88 8.76 26.96
N TYR A 374 13.62 8.67 27.41
CA TYR A 374 12.84 9.78 27.94
C TYR A 374 12.42 9.53 29.39
N THR A 375 12.46 10.58 30.22
CA THR A 375 11.97 10.49 31.60
C THR A 375 10.43 10.57 31.64
N ILE A 376 9.84 9.95 32.67
CA ILE A 376 8.40 10.07 32.91
C ILE A 376 8.01 11.51 33.25
N GLU A 377 8.83 12.23 34.03
CA GLU A 377 8.57 13.63 34.41
C GLU A 377 8.38 14.52 33.17
N PHE A 378 9.28 14.39 32.18
CA PHE A 378 9.14 15.09 30.90
C PHE A 378 7.89 14.67 30.12
N SER A 379 7.60 13.37 30.12
CA SER A 379 6.54 12.78 29.29
C SER A 379 5.13 12.92 29.88
N GLN A 380 5.01 13.13 31.19
CA GLN A 380 3.72 13.19 31.89
C GLN A 380 2.80 14.31 31.37
N PRO A 381 3.27 15.55 31.15
CA PRO A 381 2.47 16.59 30.50
C PRO A 381 1.98 16.21 29.09
N ILE A 382 2.78 15.46 28.33
CA ILE A 382 2.40 14.98 26.99
C ILE A 382 1.25 13.97 27.10
N PHE A 383 1.37 12.96 27.96
CA PHE A 383 0.28 12.01 28.21
C PHE A 383 -0.98 12.70 28.74
N GLY A 384 -0.85 13.75 29.56
CA GLY A 384 -1.99 14.58 29.95
C GLY A 384 -2.77 15.13 28.76
N LYS A 385 -2.07 15.69 27.76
CA LYS A 385 -2.69 16.18 26.52
C LYS A 385 -3.30 15.06 25.68
N LEU A 386 -2.64 13.90 25.58
CA LEU A 386 -3.15 12.74 24.85
C LEU A 386 -4.45 12.22 25.48
N VAL A 387 -4.51 12.12 26.81
CA VAL A 387 -5.71 11.70 27.55
C VAL A 387 -6.84 12.69 27.30
N ASP A 388 -6.60 13.99 27.44
CA ASP A 388 -7.64 15.01 27.21
C ASP A 388 -8.17 14.95 25.78
N PHE A 389 -7.28 14.70 24.81
CA PHE A 389 -7.64 14.53 23.40
C PHE A 389 -8.51 13.30 23.18
N PHE A 390 -8.08 12.12 23.64
CA PHE A 390 -8.80 10.85 23.44
C PHE A 390 -10.02 10.67 24.35
N LYS A 391 -10.21 11.54 25.34
CA LYS A 391 -11.46 11.66 26.08
C LYS A 391 -12.54 12.33 25.24
N LYS A 392 -12.17 13.28 24.37
CA LYS A 392 -13.08 13.96 23.44
C LYS A 392 -13.24 13.19 22.13
N ASN A 393 -12.14 12.64 21.63
CA ASN A 393 -12.04 11.92 20.38
C ASN A 393 -11.99 10.42 20.68
N ASN A 394 -12.98 9.66 20.22
CA ASN A 394 -13.15 8.24 20.55
C ASN A 394 -11.88 7.41 20.21
N LEU A 395 -11.10 7.01 21.22
CA LEU A 395 -9.87 6.22 21.06
C LEU A 395 -10.12 4.92 20.28
N GLU A 396 -11.25 4.27 20.55
CA GLU A 396 -11.68 3.03 19.92
C GLU A 396 -11.91 3.22 18.42
N GLU A 397 -12.54 4.33 18.02
CA GLU A 397 -12.77 4.66 16.61
C GLU A 397 -11.46 4.88 15.85
N VAL A 398 -10.53 5.63 16.46
CA VAL A 398 -9.20 5.88 15.88
C VAL A 398 -8.41 4.58 15.75
N PHE A 399 -8.41 3.76 16.79
CA PHE A 399 -7.75 2.46 16.79
C PHE A 399 -8.36 1.48 15.79
N ASN A 400 -9.68 1.48 15.60
CA ASN A 400 -10.34 0.58 14.65
C ASN A 400 -10.02 0.95 13.19
N ARG A 401 -10.05 2.25 12.86
CA ARG A 401 -9.82 2.75 11.49
C ARG A 401 -8.36 2.75 11.06
N ALA A 402 -7.43 2.62 12.00
CA ALA A 402 -5.99 2.60 11.77
C ALA A 402 -5.48 1.54 10.78
N ASN A 403 -6.22 0.44 10.53
CA ASN A 403 -5.83 -0.62 9.58
C ASN A 403 -6.22 -0.35 8.12
N ARG A 404 -7.14 0.58 7.85
CA ARG A 404 -7.67 0.78 6.48
C ARG A 404 -6.74 1.59 5.58
N ILE A 405 -5.62 2.04 6.11
CA ILE A 405 -4.74 2.97 5.42
C ILE A 405 -3.30 2.63 5.81
N ASP A 406 -2.64 1.88 4.93
CA ASP A 406 -1.27 1.35 5.03
C ASP A 406 -0.18 2.41 5.31
N SER A 407 -0.53 3.70 5.36
CA SER A 407 0.39 4.83 5.50
C SER A 407 0.33 5.58 6.84
N PHE A 408 -0.56 5.26 7.78
CA PHE A 408 -0.75 6.09 8.98
C PHE A 408 0.25 5.87 10.12
N PHE A 409 0.89 4.71 10.22
CA PHE A 409 1.76 4.36 11.35
C PHE A 409 3.17 4.03 10.90
N LEU A 410 3.73 4.89 10.05
CA LEU A 410 5.17 4.92 9.83
C LEU A 410 5.91 5.40 11.08
N ILE A 411 5.52 5.11 12.32
CA ILE A 411 6.40 5.44 13.47
C ILE A 411 7.74 4.71 13.33
N GLU A 412 7.77 3.63 12.55
CA GLU A 412 8.98 2.87 12.23
C GLU A 412 10.11 3.79 11.76
N HIS A 413 9.87 4.77 10.89
CA HIS A 413 10.93 5.70 10.47
C HIS A 413 11.41 6.63 11.60
N TRP A 414 10.58 6.88 12.62
CA TRP A 414 10.99 7.60 13.84
C TRP A 414 11.71 6.70 14.85
N LEU A 415 11.42 5.39 14.84
CA LEU A 415 11.98 4.40 15.74
C LEU A 415 13.23 3.71 15.20
N ARG A 416 13.50 3.80 13.89
CA ARG A 416 14.72 3.33 13.24
C ARG A 416 15.92 4.10 13.76
N GLU A 417 16.84 3.37 14.36
CA GLU A 417 18.23 3.81 14.50
C GLU A 417 18.94 3.38 13.19
N ASN A 418 19.76 4.26 12.62
CA ASN A 418 20.30 4.17 11.25
C ASN A 418 21.27 2.99 10.96
N GLU A 419 21.19 1.84 11.64
CA GLU A 419 22.26 0.84 11.59
C GLU A 419 21.92 -0.61 11.18
N ASP A 420 20.67 -1.01 10.92
CA ASP A 420 20.44 -2.38 10.37
C ASP A 420 19.12 -2.52 9.58
N ASP A 421 19.16 -2.27 8.27
CA ASP A 421 17.98 -2.44 7.40
C ASP A 421 17.55 -3.93 7.22
N GLU A 422 18.38 -4.90 7.62
CA GLU A 422 18.12 -6.34 7.36
C GLU A 422 17.53 -7.13 8.55
N ALA A 423 17.45 -6.56 9.77
CA ALA A 423 16.96 -7.27 10.96
C ALA A 423 15.48 -6.99 11.32
N HIS A 424 14.80 -6.11 10.59
CA HIS A 424 13.56 -5.51 11.07
C HIS A 424 12.31 -6.06 10.36
N ILE A 425 11.83 -7.21 10.86
CA ILE A 425 10.40 -7.51 10.78
C ILE A 425 9.65 -6.34 11.43
N SER A 426 8.69 -5.74 10.73
CA SER A 426 7.80 -4.65 11.20
C SER A 426 7.04 -5.09 12.46
N TYR A 427 7.67 -4.98 13.63
CA TYR A 427 7.04 -5.32 14.90
C TYR A 427 6.01 -4.24 15.24
N THR A 428 4.74 -4.47 14.90
CA THR A 428 3.64 -3.51 15.13
C THR A 428 2.99 -3.61 16.52
N GLY A 429 3.51 -4.46 17.41
CA GLY A 429 2.94 -4.69 18.75
C GLY A 429 2.89 -3.43 19.63
N TYR A 430 3.76 -2.45 19.38
CA TYR A 430 3.71 -1.15 20.07
C TYR A 430 2.37 -0.41 19.89
N ILE A 431 1.62 -0.66 18.81
CA ILE A 431 0.32 -0.01 18.56
C ILE A 431 -0.68 -0.53 19.59
N ASP A 432 -0.79 -1.86 19.72
CA ASP A 432 -1.70 -2.49 20.69
C ASP A 432 -1.32 -2.14 22.12
N ARG A 433 -0.01 -2.06 22.40
CA ARG A 433 0.49 -1.65 23.70
C ARG A 433 0.12 -0.21 24.06
N PHE A 434 0.25 0.72 23.10
CA PHE A 434 -0.18 2.10 23.33
C PHE A 434 -1.70 2.20 23.53
N TYR A 435 -2.49 1.41 22.80
CA TYR A 435 -3.93 1.31 23.05
C TYR A 435 -4.24 0.89 24.50
N LEU A 436 -3.55 -0.14 25.01
CA LEU A 436 -3.70 -0.60 26.40
C LEU A 436 -3.33 0.50 27.40
N LEU A 437 -2.17 1.14 27.24
CA LEU A 437 -1.71 2.23 28.09
C LEU A 437 -2.70 3.40 28.12
N MET A 438 -3.14 3.87 26.95
CA MET A 438 -4.07 5.00 26.85
C MET A 438 -5.44 4.67 27.43
N THR A 439 -5.94 3.46 27.21
CA THR A 439 -7.22 3.01 27.77
C THR A 439 -7.15 2.97 29.30
N ALA A 440 -6.06 2.46 29.86
CA ALA A 440 -5.82 2.46 31.30
C ALA A 440 -5.72 3.88 31.89
N LEU A 441 -5.03 4.80 31.20
CA LEU A 441 -4.94 6.20 31.61
C LEU A 441 -6.30 6.92 31.54
N LEU A 442 -7.11 6.66 30.53
CA LEU A 442 -8.48 7.17 30.43
C LEU A 442 -9.35 6.63 31.56
N TYR A 443 -9.25 5.34 31.87
CA TYR A 443 -9.96 4.72 33.00
C TYR A 443 -9.58 5.38 34.33
N ARG A 444 -8.28 5.59 34.56
CA ARG A 444 -7.78 6.33 35.72
C ARG A 444 -8.40 7.74 35.83
N LYS A 445 -8.61 8.41 34.71
CA LYS A 445 -9.19 9.76 34.61
C LYS A 445 -10.72 9.79 34.55
N GLY A 446 -11.37 8.67 34.88
CA GLY A 446 -12.81 8.58 35.09
C GLY A 446 -13.63 8.13 33.89
N LYS A 447 -13.01 7.67 32.79
CA LYS A 447 -13.74 6.98 31.71
C LYS A 447 -14.20 5.62 32.22
N TYR A 448 -15.48 5.26 32.08
CA TYR A 448 -15.93 3.93 32.50
C TYR A 448 -15.49 2.88 31.49
N LEU A 449 -14.78 1.83 31.92
CA LEU A 449 -14.36 0.73 31.02
C LEU A 449 -15.54 0.09 30.27
N LYS A 450 -16.74 0.10 30.84
CA LYS A 450 -17.96 -0.38 30.19
C LYS A 450 -18.36 0.41 28.93
N GLU A 451 -17.84 1.62 28.76
CA GLU A 451 -18.05 2.43 27.54
C GLU A 451 -17.21 1.93 26.36
N ILE A 452 -16.19 1.12 26.61
CA ILE A 452 -15.41 0.45 25.56
C ILE A 452 -16.33 -0.58 24.92
N LYS A 453 -16.65 -0.36 23.64
CA LYS A 453 -17.53 -1.23 22.85
C LYS A 453 -16.72 -2.26 22.06
N PRO A 454 -17.30 -3.44 21.76
CA PRO A 454 -16.74 -4.37 20.78
C PRO A 454 -16.44 -3.68 19.44
N ILE A 455 -15.24 -3.86 18.90
CA ILE A 455 -14.81 -3.39 17.57
C ILE A 455 -14.16 -4.55 16.80
N GLU A 456 -13.99 -4.41 15.48
CA GLU A 456 -13.46 -5.47 14.58
C GLU A 456 -12.12 -6.05 15.05
N ARG A 457 -11.27 -5.21 15.67
CA ARG A 457 -9.95 -5.63 16.19
C ARG A 457 -9.99 -6.49 17.46
N PHE A 458 -11.13 -6.63 18.13
CA PHE A 458 -11.25 -7.49 19.32
C PHE A 458 -11.68 -8.90 18.91
N ASN A 459 -10.77 -9.60 18.23
CA ASN A 459 -10.93 -11.01 17.88
C ASN A 459 -9.92 -11.87 18.63
N LYS A 460 -10.12 -13.20 18.65
CA LYS A 460 -9.26 -14.12 19.42
C LYS A 460 -7.79 -14.04 19.05
N ASN A 461 -7.46 -13.94 17.76
CA ASN A 461 -6.08 -13.85 17.29
C ASN A 461 -5.40 -12.57 17.79
N ARG A 462 -6.11 -11.44 17.72
CA ARG A 462 -5.59 -10.15 18.19
C ARG A 462 -5.54 -10.07 19.72
N LEU A 463 -6.45 -10.74 20.42
CA LEU A 463 -6.43 -10.83 21.88
C LEU A 463 -5.12 -11.46 22.38
N GLU A 464 -4.59 -12.48 21.71
CA GLU A 464 -3.29 -13.06 22.06
C GLU A 464 -2.13 -12.06 21.86
N THR A 465 -2.25 -11.18 20.86
CA THR A 465 -1.31 -10.06 20.69
C THR A 465 -1.45 -9.08 21.86
N PHE A 466 -2.67 -8.69 22.23
CA PHE A 466 -2.91 -7.81 23.38
C PHE A 466 -2.41 -8.41 24.70
N LYS A 467 -2.57 -9.71 24.93
CA LYS A 467 -2.01 -10.40 26.11
C LYS A 467 -0.49 -10.34 26.11
N THR A 468 0.15 -10.57 24.97
CA THR A 468 1.60 -10.47 24.81
C THR A 468 2.10 -9.05 25.10
N GLU A 469 1.42 -8.02 24.58
CA GLU A 469 1.76 -6.62 24.82
C GLU A 469 1.44 -6.16 26.23
N PHE A 470 0.41 -6.72 26.86
CA PHE A 470 0.09 -6.50 28.27
C PHE A 470 1.20 -6.96 29.19
N GLU A 471 1.79 -8.14 28.96
CA GLU A 471 2.90 -8.62 29.80
C GLU A 471 4.10 -7.66 29.71
N LYS A 472 4.36 -7.04 28.55
CA LYS A 472 5.40 -6.00 28.41
C LYS A 472 5.11 -4.74 29.22
N LEU A 473 3.85 -4.30 29.27
CA LEU A 473 3.46 -3.17 30.13
C LEU A 473 3.57 -3.51 31.61
N LYS A 474 3.22 -4.75 31.96
CA LYS A 474 3.24 -5.26 33.33
C LYS A 474 4.67 -5.44 33.85
N ASP A 475 5.57 -5.99 33.05
CA ASP A 475 7.00 -6.10 33.39
C ASP A 475 7.61 -4.72 33.64
N ASN A 476 7.15 -3.71 32.90
CA ASN A 476 7.55 -2.32 33.04
C ASN A 476 6.60 -1.47 33.94
N ALA A 477 5.75 -2.09 34.77
CA ALA A 477 4.75 -1.36 35.57
C ALA A 477 5.38 -0.29 36.46
N HIS A 478 6.56 -0.55 37.02
CA HIS A 478 7.32 0.39 37.83
C HIS A 478 7.65 1.69 37.09
N THR A 479 7.89 1.62 35.78
CA THR A 479 8.14 2.79 34.92
C THR A 479 6.85 3.62 34.78
N TRP A 480 5.70 2.96 34.69
CA TRP A 480 4.41 3.61 34.50
C TRP A 480 3.78 4.12 35.81
N ASP A 481 4.17 3.60 36.97
CA ASP A 481 3.55 3.93 38.26
C ASP A 481 3.50 5.42 38.58
N GLN A 482 4.48 6.21 38.12
CA GLN A 482 4.46 7.66 38.26
C GLN A 482 3.28 8.31 37.49
N LEU A 483 2.93 7.78 36.31
CA LEU A 483 1.73 8.19 35.56
C LEU A 483 0.43 7.66 36.17
N PHE A 484 0.47 6.80 37.19
CA PHE A 484 -0.70 6.20 37.82
C PHE A 484 -0.84 6.51 39.33
N GLU A 485 0.08 7.28 39.92
CA GLU A 485 0.19 7.49 41.39
C GLU A 485 0.36 6.18 42.17
N ASN A 486 1.18 5.27 41.61
CA ASN A 486 1.37 3.87 42.00
C ASN A 486 0.16 2.97 41.70
N GLY A 487 0.44 1.72 41.32
CA GLY A 487 -0.60 0.72 41.05
C GLY A 487 -1.09 0.71 39.60
N SER A 488 -0.23 1.07 38.65
CA SER A 488 -0.49 0.98 37.20
C SER A 488 -0.99 -0.41 36.79
N GLN A 489 -0.42 -1.46 37.37
CA GLN A 489 -0.79 -2.87 37.13
C GLN A 489 -2.30 -3.12 37.26
N LYS A 490 -2.95 -2.58 38.31
CA LYS A 490 -4.40 -2.75 38.51
C LYS A 490 -5.21 -2.19 37.34
N TYR A 491 -4.78 -1.06 36.77
CA TYR A 491 -5.46 -0.44 35.64
C TYR A 491 -5.24 -1.21 34.35
N PHE A 492 -4.03 -1.74 34.15
CA PHE A 492 -3.74 -2.61 33.00
C PHE A 492 -4.55 -3.91 33.06
N GLU A 493 -4.62 -4.57 34.22
CA GLU A 493 -5.40 -5.80 34.41
C GLU A 493 -6.90 -5.58 34.17
N ALA A 494 -7.45 -4.48 34.71
CA ALA A 494 -8.85 -4.13 34.48
C ALA A 494 -9.14 -3.85 33.00
N THR A 495 -8.19 -3.20 32.30
CA THR A 495 -8.28 -2.93 30.87
C THR A 495 -8.25 -4.21 30.06
N LEU A 496 -7.27 -5.09 30.30
CA LEU A 496 -7.17 -6.38 29.60
C LEU A 496 -8.43 -7.21 29.79
N LYS A 497 -8.93 -7.31 31.04
CA LYS A 497 -10.18 -8.02 31.32
C LYS A 497 -11.36 -7.47 30.52
N ARG A 498 -11.48 -6.14 30.39
CA ARG A 498 -12.54 -5.57 29.56
C ARG A 498 -12.34 -5.91 28.08
N LEU A 499 -11.11 -5.97 27.58
CA LEU A 499 -10.85 -6.38 26.20
C LEU A 499 -11.15 -7.87 25.97
N GLU A 500 -10.91 -8.74 26.95
CA GLU A 500 -11.33 -10.15 26.91
C GLU A 500 -12.87 -10.25 26.83
N GLU A 501 -13.58 -9.50 27.68
CA GLU A 501 -15.05 -9.42 27.63
C GLU A 501 -15.54 -8.90 26.27
N CYS A 502 -14.98 -7.80 25.77
CA CYS A 502 -15.33 -7.26 24.45
C CYS A 502 -15.01 -8.24 23.31
N THR A 503 -13.93 -9.01 23.42
CA THR A 503 -13.59 -10.05 22.44
C THR A 503 -14.65 -11.16 22.47
N GLY A 504 -15.06 -11.61 23.66
CA GLY A 504 -16.16 -12.57 23.81
C GLY A 504 -17.48 -12.05 23.22
N GLU A 505 -17.88 -10.83 23.59
CA GLU A 505 -19.07 -10.14 23.05
C GLU A 505 -19.00 -10.03 21.52
N ARG A 506 -17.82 -9.68 20.97
CA ARG A 506 -17.60 -9.52 19.53
C ARG A 506 -17.73 -10.84 18.77
N GLU A 507 -17.11 -11.90 19.28
CA GLU A 507 -17.11 -13.25 18.71
C GLU A 507 -18.53 -13.83 18.75
N GLU A 508 -19.27 -13.63 19.85
CA GLU A 508 -20.65 -14.08 19.94
C GLU A 508 -21.55 -13.34 18.94
N ASN A 509 -21.44 -12.01 18.87
CA ASN A 509 -22.16 -11.22 17.87
C ASN A 509 -21.80 -11.64 16.44
N LEU A 510 -20.54 -12.01 16.19
CA LEU A 510 -20.08 -12.51 14.89
C LEU A 510 -20.75 -13.84 14.55
N ARG A 511 -20.72 -14.79 15.48
CA ARG A 511 -21.33 -16.11 15.34
C ARG A 511 -22.81 -15.99 15.09
N GLU A 512 -23.52 -15.19 15.88
CA GLU A 512 -24.95 -14.93 15.70
C GLU A 512 -25.22 -14.35 14.30
N THR A 513 -24.44 -13.34 13.88
CA THR A 513 -24.55 -12.76 12.54
C THR A 513 -24.33 -13.81 11.45
N VAL A 514 -23.28 -14.62 11.55
CA VAL A 514 -22.95 -15.67 10.57
C VAL A 514 -24.04 -16.75 10.53
N ARG A 515 -24.62 -17.13 11.67
CA ARG A 515 -25.74 -18.09 11.73
C ARG A 515 -26.96 -17.55 11.00
N GLN A 516 -27.33 -16.29 11.26
CA GLN A 516 -28.55 -15.66 10.71
C GLN A 516 -28.42 -15.28 9.22
N VAL A 517 -27.24 -14.88 8.77
CA VAL A 517 -27.03 -14.37 7.41
C VAL A 517 -26.97 -15.52 6.39
N GLY A 518 -27.61 -15.35 5.24
CA GLY A 518 -27.53 -16.30 4.12
C GLY A 518 -26.16 -16.34 3.45
N LEU A 519 -25.93 -17.32 2.57
CA LEU A 519 -24.74 -17.29 1.72
C LEU A 519 -24.86 -16.18 0.67
N SER A 520 -23.79 -15.42 0.49
CA SER A 520 -23.59 -14.45 -0.58
C SER A 520 -23.46 -15.19 -1.91
N GLU A 521 -24.39 -14.93 -2.83
CA GLU A 521 -24.36 -15.52 -4.17
C GLU A 521 -23.05 -15.18 -4.90
N GLU A 522 -22.62 -13.92 -4.84
CA GLU A 522 -21.38 -13.46 -5.49
C GLU A 522 -20.15 -14.22 -4.97
N ARG A 523 -20.00 -14.35 -3.64
CA ARG A 523 -18.86 -15.06 -3.06
C ARG A 523 -18.91 -16.56 -3.33
N VAL A 524 -20.09 -17.16 -3.25
CA VAL A 524 -20.27 -18.59 -3.57
C VAL A 524 -19.90 -18.86 -5.02
N GLU A 525 -20.40 -18.07 -5.97
CA GLU A 525 -20.07 -18.24 -7.39
C GLU A 525 -18.60 -17.96 -7.68
N LYS A 526 -17.99 -16.98 -7.01
CA LYS A 526 -16.54 -16.75 -7.09
C LYS A 526 -15.77 -17.98 -6.61
N VAL A 527 -16.09 -18.53 -5.44
CA VAL A 527 -15.38 -19.71 -4.90
C VAL A 527 -15.59 -20.94 -5.79
N LYS A 528 -16.81 -21.18 -6.30
CA LYS A 528 -17.06 -22.27 -7.28
C LYS A 528 -16.20 -22.09 -8.53
N SER A 529 -16.15 -20.88 -9.07
CA SER A 529 -15.32 -20.53 -10.22
C SER A 529 -13.83 -20.76 -9.93
N ASP A 530 -13.33 -20.28 -8.79
CA ASP A 530 -11.95 -20.44 -8.36
C ASP A 530 -11.59 -21.91 -8.23
N ILE A 531 -12.46 -22.75 -7.63
CA ILE A 531 -12.26 -24.20 -7.55
C ILE A 531 -12.10 -24.79 -8.95
N ILE A 532 -12.99 -24.47 -9.89
CA ILE A 532 -12.93 -25.00 -11.27
C ILE A 532 -11.66 -24.53 -11.99
N VAL A 533 -11.37 -23.22 -11.94
CA VAL A 533 -10.23 -22.60 -12.62
C VAL A 533 -8.92 -23.15 -12.07
N HIS A 534 -8.77 -23.20 -10.75
CA HIS A 534 -7.54 -23.68 -10.12
C HIS A 534 -7.39 -25.19 -10.20
N THR A 535 -8.47 -25.96 -10.22
CA THR A 535 -8.41 -27.37 -10.61
C THR A 535 -7.83 -27.47 -12.01
N LYS A 536 -8.47 -26.84 -13.00
CA LYS A 536 -8.02 -26.87 -14.41
C LYS A 536 -6.57 -26.46 -14.62
N ARG A 537 -6.09 -25.47 -13.88
CA ARG A 537 -4.69 -25.03 -13.89
C ARG A 537 -3.70 -26.09 -13.39
N HIS A 538 -4.14 -26.98 -12.50
CA HIS A 538 -3.31 -28.02 -11.89
C HIS A 538 -3.59 -29.44 -12.40
N LEU A 539 -4.50 -29.60 -13.37
CA LEU A 539 -4.75 -30.87 -14.07
C LEU A 539 -3.60 -31.21 -15.05
N GLU A 540 -2.38 -31.38 -14.55
CA GLU A 540 -1.23 -31.79 -15.38
C GLU A 540 -1.49 -33.13 -16.09
N ALA A 541 -2.28 -34.01 -15.45
CA ALA A 541 -2.62 -35.34 -15.91
C ALA A 541 -3.22 -35.40 -17.32
N ARG A 542 -4.10 -34.44 -17.64
CA ARG A 542 -4.82 -34.38 -18.93
C ARG A 542 -3.95 -33.91 -20.09
N ASN A 543 -2.72 -33.47 -19.82
CA ASN A 543 -1.75 -33.14 -20.87
C ASN A 543 -0.95 -34.37 -21.32
N PHE A 544 -0.66 -35.28 -20.38
CA PHE A 544 0.14 -36.47 -20.67
C PHE A 544 -0.66 -37.77 -20.88
N ILE A 545 -1.98 -37.73 -20.72
CA ILE A 545 -2.94 -38.80 -21.04
C ILE A 545 -4.11 -38.22 -21.84
N ASN A 546 -4.66 -39.01 -22.77
CA ASN A 546 -5.91 -38.65 -23.45
C ASN A 546 -7.08 -38.65 -22.45
N ALA A 547 -7.90 -37.59 -22.45
CA ALA A 547 -9.11 -37.52 -21.64
C ALA A 547 -10.35 -37.54 -22.55
N GLU A 548 -11.39 -38.29 -22.14
CA GLU A 548 -12.64 -38.44 -22.87
C GLU A 548 -13.83 -38.39 -21.92
N VAL A 549 -14.87 -37.63 -22.28
CA VAL A 549 -16.13 -37.59 -21.53
C VAL A 549 -17.04 -38.72 -22.00
N VAL A 550 -17.58 -39.51 -21.07
CA VAL A 550 -18.46 -40.65 -21.34
C VAL A 550 -19.80 -40.51 -20.61
N THR A 551 -20.81 -41.27 -21.03
CA THR A 551 -22.18 -41.20 -20.47
C THR A 551 -22.65 -42.49 -19.80
N GLU A 552 -21.93 -43.59 -19.95
CA GLU A 552 -22.30 -44.89 -19.40
C GLU A 552 -21.40 -45.26 -18.22
N GLU A 553 -22.02 -45.65 -17.11
CA GLU A 553 -21.34 -46.03 -15.88
C GLU A 553 -21.01 -47.53 -15.88
N ASP A 554 -19.83 -47.87 -15.34
CA ASP A 554 -19.45 -49.23 -14.97
C ASP A 554 -18.89 -49.28 -13.54
N GLU A 555 -18.67 -50.49 -13.00
CA GLU A 555 -18.33 -50.73 -11.58
C GLU A 555 -16.96 -50.14 -11.13
N ASN A 556 -16.18 -49.47 -12.00
CA ASN A 556 -14.81 -49.05 -11.69
C ASN A 556 -14.58 -47.53 -11.66
N PHE A 557 -15.63 -46.71 -11.73
CA PHE A 557 -15.50 -45.26 -11.55
C PHE A 557 -15.24 -44.90 -10.08
N ILE A 558 -14.37 -43.92 -9.86
CA ILE A 558 -14.08 -43.37 -8.54
C ILE A 558 -14.43 -41.88 -8.49
N TYR A 559 -14.78 -41.40 -7.29
CA TYR A 559 -14.91 -39.97 -7.05
C TYR A 559 -13.55 -39.39 -6.63
N LEU A 560 -13.12 -38.35 -7.32
CA LEU A 560 -11.96 -37.54 -6.97
C LEU A 560 -12.42 -36.12 -6.67
N GLY A 561 -11.93 -35.56 -5.56
CA GLY A 561 -12.30 -34.23 -5.11
C GLY A 561 -12.47 -34.15 -3.60
N ILE A 562 -13.24 -33.17 -3.14
CA ILE A 562 -13.48 -32.95 -1.72
C ILE A 562 -14.98 -32.96 -1.38
N ASN A 563 -15.30 -33.42 -0.17
CA ASN A 563 -16.57 -33.22 0.49
C ASN A 563 -16.26 -32.86 1.94
N THR A 564 -16.25 -31.56 2.27
CA THR A 564 -15.77 -31.06 3.55
C THR A 564 -16.62 -29.93 4.09
N LEU A 565 -16.60 -29.78 5.41
CA LEU A 565 -17.18 -28.64 6.09
C LEU A 565 -16.16 -27.51 6.15
N SER A 566 -16.60 -26.31 5.80
CA SER A 566 -15.84 -25.06 5.89
C SER A 566 -16.63 -24.04 6.72
N ASP A 567 -15.95 -23.05 7.30
CA ASP A 567 -16.63 -21.97 8.02
C ASP A 567 -17.49 -21.14 7.07
N LYS A 568 -18.74 -20.87 7.49
CA LYS A 568 -19.73 -20.10 6.74
C LYS A 568 -19.30 -18.64 6.54
N ILE A 569 -18.46 -18.11 7.43
CA ILE A 569 -17.97 -16.73 7.39
C ILE A 569 -17.27 -16.33 6.08
N PHE A 570 -16.66 -17.29 5.37
CA PHE A 570 -16.05 -17.02 4.06
C PHE A 570 -17.09 -16.65 2.99
N PHE A 571 -18.35 -17.02 3.21
CA PHE A 571 -19.43 -16.97 2.24
C PHE A 571 -20.52 -15.94 2.59
N VAL A 572 -20.34 -15.08 3.59
CA VAL A 572 -21.33 -14.04 3.95
C VAL A 572 -20.95 -12.65 3.41
N ASP A 573 -21.90 -11.74 3.24
CA ASP A 573 -21.67 -10.40 2.66
C ASP A 573 -20.84 -9.45 3.54
N GLY A 574 -20.33 -8.38 2.91
CA GLY A 574 -19.26 -7.47 3.39
C GLY A 574 -19.50 -6.66 4.67
N SER A 575 -20.56 -6.91 5.44
CA SER A 575 -20.58 -6.48 6.84
C SER A 575 -19.57 -7.24 7.70
N VAL A 576 -19.12 -8.41 7.21
CA VAL A 576 -18.08 -9.23 7.82
C VAL A 576 -16.94 -9.42 6.83
N ASP A 577 -15.78 -8.88 7.17
CA ASP A 577 -14.54 -9.10 6.43
C ASP A 577 -13.87 -10.40 6.91
N PRO A 578 -13.92 -11.52 6.17
CA PRO A 578 -13.33 -12.78 6.62
C PRO A 578 -11.80 -12.72 6.72
N THR A 579 -11.16 -11.81 5.98
CA THR A 579 -9.69 -11.68 5.92
C THR A 579 -9.13 -11.25 7.28
N THR A 580 -9.87 -10.40 7.99
CA THR A 580 -9.52 -9.91 9.33
C THR A 580 -9.77 -10.92 10.45
N HIS A 581 -10.62 -11.93 10.22
CA HIS A 581 -11.06 -12.87 11.26
C HIS A 581 -10.43 -14.27 11.11
N TYR A 582 -10.30 -14.77 9.87
CA TYR A 582 -9.89 -16.15 9.58
C TYR A 582 -8.74 -16.26 8.55
N ALA A 583 -8.20 -15.13 8.06
CA ALA A 583 -7.01 -15.05 7.19
C ALA A 583 -7.03 -16.03 5.98
N CYS A 584 -8.13 -16.07 5.23
CA CYS A 584 -8.33 -17.07 4.17
C CYS A 584 -9.09 -16.49 2.97
N ASP A 585 -8.39 -15.72 2.15
CA ASP A 585 -8.97 -15.00 1.00
C ASP A 585 -9.08 -15.89 -0.25
N LEU A 586 -8.52 -17.11 -0.17
CA LEU A 586 -8.20 -17.97 -1.31
C LEU A 586 -8.73 -19.40 -1.13
N ILE A 587 -9.82 -19.60 -0.37
CA ILE A 587 -10.34 -20.95 -0.10
C ILE A 587 -10.62 -21.75 -1.38
N GLY A 588 -11.22 -21.12 -2.39
CA GLY A 588 -11.49 -21.78 -3.68
C GLY A 588 -10.22 -22.15 -4.44
N VAL A 589 -9.18 -21.31 -4.36
CA VAL A 589 -7.86 -21.56 -4.96
C VAL A 589 -7.19 -22.76 -4.30
N SER A 590 -7.17 -22.80 -2.97
CA SER A 590 -6.58 -23.89 -2.19
C SER A 590 -7.26 -25.22 -2.49
N ILE A 591 -8.60 -25.24 -2.48
CA ILE A 591 -9.39 -26.43 -2.81
C ILE A 591 -9.11 -26.88 -4.25
N GLY A 592 -9.24 -25.99 -5.23
CA GLY A 592 -9.05 -26.34 -6.63
C GLY A 592 -7.66 -26.91 -6.92
N ARG A 593 -6.61 -26.33 -6.31
CA ARG A 593 -5.24 -26.83 -6.44
C ARG A 593 -5.10 -28.27 -5.96
N GLU A 594 -5.63 -28.60 -4.78
CA GLU A 594 -5.53 -29.95 -4.21
C GLU A 594 -6.26 -30.99 -5.05
N ILE A 595 -7.44 -30.66 -5.60
CA ILE A 595 -8.18 -31.56 -6.51
C ILE A 595 -7.35 -31.86 -7.77
N GLY A 596 -6.80 -30.82 -8.40
CA GLY A 596 -6.00 -30.97 -9.63
C GLY A 596 -4.73 -31.80 -9.41
N ILE A 597 -4.03 -31.57 -8.30
CA ILE A 597 -2.88 -32.39 -7.90
C ILE A 597 -3.32 -33.85 -7.70
N GLY A 598 -4.38 -34.09 -6.93
CA GLY A 598 -4.88 -35.43 -6.63
C GLY A 598 -5.23 -36.27 -7.88
N GLU A 599 -5.82 -35.67 -8.92
CA GLU A 599 -6.06 -36.38 -10.20
C GLU A 599 -4.75 -36.84 -10.84
N ALA A 600 -3.75 -35.94 -10.90
CA ALA A 600 -2.45 -36.27 -11.47
C ALA A 600 -1.75 -37.39 -10.69
N GLU A 601 -1.80 -37.33 -9.36
CA GLU A 601 -1.23 -38.37 -8.50
C GLU A 601 -1.91 -39.73 -8.70
N TYR A 602 -3.25 -39.75 -8.78
CA TYR A 602 -4.02 -40.95 -9.08
C TYR A 602 -3.61 -41.57 -10.42
N LEU A 603 -3.53 -40.77 -11.48
CA LEU A 603 -3.18 -41.25 -12.82
C LEU A 603 -1.75 -41.78 -12.90
N ILE A 604 -0.78 -41.06 -12.33
CA ILE A 604 0.62 -41.50 -12.30
C ILE A 604 0.73 -42.85 -11.61
N LYS A 605 0.04 -43.03 -10.48
CA LYS A 605 0.00 -44.31 -9.76
C LYS A 605 -0.60 -45.42 -10.61
N GLN A 606 -1.72 -45.18 -11.28
CA GLN A 606 -2.35 -46.16 -12.16
C GLN A 606 -1.46 -46.57 -13.34
N ILE A 607 -0.77 -45.61 -13.98
CA ILE A 607 0.18 -45.89 -15.07
C ILE A 607 1.34 -46.73 -14.54
N PHE A 608 1.95 -46.32 -13.43
CA PHE A 608 3.09 -47.02 -12.84
C PHE A 608 2.75 -48.48 -12.48
N GLU A 609 1.59 -48.72 -11.87
CA GLU A 609 1.15 -50.06 -11.44
C GLU A 609 0.78 -50.96 -12.63
N LYS A 610 0.17 -50.41 -13.69
CA LYS A 610 -0.34 -51.19 -14.83
C LYS A 610 0.66 -51.38 -15.98
N VAL A 611 1.66 -50.50 -16.13
CA VAL A 611 2.82 -50.75 -17.01
C VAL A 611 3.61 -51.88 -16.39
N ASN A 612 3.35 -53.13 -16.80
CA ASN A 612 3.90 -54.37 -16.22
C ASN A 612 5.40 -54.25 -15.91
N ILE A 613 5.72 -53.87 -14.67
CA ILE A 613 7.07 -53.45 -14.28
C ILE A 613 8.05 -54.61 -14.45
N LYS A 614 7.60 -55.85 -14.22
CA LYS A 614 8.45 -57.04 -14.33
C LYS A 614 8.98 -57.24 -15.75
N GLU A 615 8.18 -56.95 -16.77
CA GLU A 615 8.53 -57.19 -18.17
C GLU A 615 9.07 -55.93 -18.88
N ASN A 616 8.76 -54.75 -18.36
CA ASN A 616 9.06 -53.46 -18.98
C ASN A 616 10.13 -52.65 -18.24
N ARG A 617 10.80 -53.27 -17.27
CA ARG A 617 11.88 -52.64 -16.51
C ARG A 617 13.17 -52.56 -17.31
N ILE A 618 13.84 -51.42 -17.19
CA ILE A 618 15.24 -51.22 -17.56
C ILE A 618 15.95 -50.64 -16.35
N GLN A 619 17.15 -51.12 -16.05
CA GLN A 619 17.94 -50.61 -14.95
C GLN A 619 19.19 -49.91 -15.48
N PHE A 620 19.41 -48.70 -15.01
CA PHE A 620 20.57 -47.87 -15.34
C PHE A 620 21.30 -47.48 -14.06
N GLU A 621 22.61 -47.23 -14.17
CA GLU A 621 23.41 -46.73 -13.05
C GLU A 621 23.27 -45.21 -12.89
N THR A 622 23.12 -44.47 -13.98
CA THR A 622 23.02 -43.00 -13.98
C THR A 622 21.88 -42.53 -14.86
N PHE A 623 21.35 -41.33 -14.59
CA PHE A 623 20.41 -40.67 -15.49
C PHE A 623 21.19 -39.92 -16.57
N SER A 624 21.04 -40.31 -17.84
CA SER A 624 21.75 -39.70 -18.97
C SER A 624 20.92 -39.73 -20.25
N ILE A 625 21.24 -38.86 -21.20
CA ILE A 625 20.59 -38.82 -22.51
C ILE A 625 20.77 -40.13 -23.31
N GLN A 626 21.93 -40.78 -23.18
CA GLN A 626 22.22 -42.06 -23.82
C GLN A 626 21.30 -43.18 -23.30
N ASN A 627 21.05 -43.19 -22.00
CA ASN A 627 20.15 -44.15 -21.36
C ASN A 627 18.69 -43.88 -21.75
N LEU A 628 18.30 -42.60 -21.86
CA LEU A 628 16.99 -42.21 -22.40
C LEU A 628 16.84 -42.66 -23.85
N ASN A 629 17.82 -42.43 -24.72
CA ASN A 629 17.77 -42.83 -26.14
C ASN A 629 17.69 -44.35 -26.31
N THR A 630 18.45 -45.12 -25.50
CA THR A 630 18.33 -46.59 -25.47
C THR A 630 16.91 -47.03 -25.13
N ALA A 631 16.29 -46.36 -24.17
CA ALA A 631 14.92 -46.65 -23.77
C ALA A 631 13.90 -46.21 -24.84
N LYS A 632 14.16 -45.09 -25.54
CA LYS A 632 13.35 -44.64 -26.69
C LYS A 632 13.37 -45.67 -27.81
N GLU A 633 14.55 -46.08 -28.27
CA GLU A 633 14.74 -47.08 -29.33
C GLU A 633 14.03 -48.40 -28.98
N LYS A 634 14.06 -48.81 -27.71
CA LYS A 634 13.36 -50.02 -27.25
C LYS A 634 11.84 -49.88 -27.31
N LEU A 635 11.29 -48.70 -27.04
CA LEU A 635 9.86 -48.44 -27.15
C LEU A 635 9.42 -48.35 -28.61
N GLU A 636 10.22 -47.69 -29.45
CA GLU A 636 10.01 -47.57 -30.90
C GLU A 636 10.11 -48.93 -31.60
N GLY A 637 11.05 -49.79 -31.21
CA GLY A 637 11.15 -51.17 -31.69
C GLY A 637 9.93 -52.04 -31.35
N ARG A 638 9.08 -51.62 -30.41
CA ARG A 638 7.79 -52.25 -30.10
C ARG A 638 6.61 -51.68 -30.90
N GLY A 639 6.87 -50.68 -31.76
CA GLY A 639 5.87 -50.00 -32.57
C GLY A 639 5.19 -48.80 -31.88
N PHE A 640 5.76 -48.28 -30.78
CA PHE A 640 5.19 -47.15 -30.03
C PHE A 640 6.09 -45.93 -30.08
N ARG A 641 5.51 -44.71 -30.10
CA ARG A 641 6.29 -43.48 -30.11
C ARG A 641 6.44 -42.93 -28.70
N VAL A 642 7.64 -42.55 -28.30
CA VAL A 642 7.85 -41.91 -26.99
C VAL A 642 7.36 -40.47 -27.08
N THR A 643 6.29 -40.14 -26.35
CA THR A 643 5.73 -38.78 -26.33
C THR A 643 5.88 -38.11 -24.98
N THR A 644 5.98 -38.90 -23.91
CA THR A 644 5.95 -38.40 -22.54
C THR A 644 6.95 -39.13 -21.66
N ILE A 645 7.60 -38.37 -20.77
CA ILE A 645 8.45 -38.84 -19.68
C ILE A 645 7.86 -38.36 -18.36
N LEU A 646 7.48 -39.29 -17.47
CA LEU A 646 7.14 -39.00 -16.07
C LEU A 646 8.32 -39.41 -15.20
N MET A 647 8.92 -38.45 -14.49
CA MET A 647 10.10 -38.72 -13.66
C MET A 647 9.87 -38.38 -12.19
N SER A 648 10.57 -39.08 -11.31
CA SER A 648 10.62 -38.77 -9.90
C SER A 648 11.33 -37.43 -9.65
N HIS A 649 10.85 -36.69 -8.66
CA HIS A 649 11.32 -35.33 -8.39
C HIS A 649 12.82 -35.19 -8.07
N ASP A 650 13.43 -36.23 -7.50
CA ASP A 650 14.87 -36.26 -7.20
C ASP A 650 15.76 -36.20 -8.47
N LEU A 651 15.27 -36.74 -9.59
CA LEU A 651 15.99 -36.73 -10.88
C LEU A 651 15.97 -35.36 -11.58
N GLY A 652 15.20 -34.40 -11.04
CA GLY A 652 15.09 -33.06 -11.62
C GLY A 652 16.45 -32.36 -11.75
N ARG A 653 17.34 -32.46 -10.75
CA ARG A 653 18.67 -31.83 -10.83
C ARG A 653 19.54 -32.42 -11.94
N ASP A 654 19.46 -33.73 -12.14
CA ASP A 654 20.22 -34.40 -13.19
C ASP A 654 19.68 -34.02 -14.57
N LEU A 655 18.36 -33.83 -14.69
CA LEU A 655 17.72 -33.31 -15.89
C LEU A 655 18.20 -31.90 -16.26
N TRP A 656 18.30 -30.98 -15.29
CA TRP A 656 18.80 -29.62 -15.52
C TRP A 656 20.26 -29.55 -16.01
N ARG A 657 21.04 -30.61 -15.79
CA ARG A 657 22.43 -30.70 -16.25
C ARG A 657 22.55 -31.23 -17.68
N MET A 658 21.46 -31.68 -18.30
CA MET A 658 21.48 -32.17 -19.68
C MET A 658 21.39 -31.00 -20.66
N GLU A 659 22.30 -30.95 -21.63
CA GLU A 659 22.32 -29.90 -22.66
C GLU A 659 21.06 -29.92 -23.54
N GLU A 660 20.46 -31.10 -23.73
CA GLU A 660 19.28 -31.31 -24.56
C GLU A 660 17.96 -30.92 -23.86
N PHE A 661 18.00 -30.66 -22.55
CA PHE A 661 16.81 -30.28 -21.79
C PHE A 661 16.45 -28.80 -21.98
N ARG A 662 15.20 -28.55 -22.37
CA ARG A 662 14.64 -27.20 -22.45
C ARG A 662 13.56 -27.01 -21.39
N TYR A 663 13.84 -26.19 -20.39
CA TYR A 663 12.89 -25.82 -19.36
C TYR A 663 11.74 -24.98 -19.93
N SER A 664 10.51 -25.26 -19.49
CA SER A 664 9.35 -24.43 -19.81
C SER A 664 9.18 -23.37 -18.73
N ASP A 665 9.15 -22.08 -19.10
CA ASP A 665 8.80 -21.02 -18.14
C ASP A 665 7.36 -21.23 -17.62
N ARG A 666 7.25 -21.42 -16.30
CA ARG A 666 6.02 -21.74 -15.57
C ARG A 666 5.33 -20.50 -14.98
N GLN A 667 5.80 -19.29 -15.27
CA GLN A 667 5.20 -18.06 -14.73
C GLN A 667 3.92 -17.57 -15.44
N SER A 668 3.46 -18.21 -16.53
CA SER A 668 2.27 -17.75 -17.27
C SER A 668 0.95 -18.33 -16.75
N GLU A 669 -0.12 -17.54 -16.75
CA GLU A 669 -1.46 -17.88 -16.23
C GLU A 669 -2.27 -18.92 -17.05
N GLU A 670 -1.81 -19.29 -18.26
CA GLU A 670 -2.56 -20.16 -19.17
C GLU A 670 -1.99 -21.58 -19.24
N ARG A 671 -2.69 -22.48 -18.52
CA ARG A 671 -2.58 -23.96 -18.49
C ARG A 671 -1.32 -24.57 -17.85
N PRO A 672 -1.44 -25.78 -17.26
CA PRO A 672 -0.26 -26.50 -16.79
C PRO A 672 0.67 -26.81 -17.96
N ARG A 673 1.94 -26.38 -17.87
CA ARG A 673 2.98 -26.66 -18.86
C ARG A 673 3.86 -27.83 -18.41
N PRO A 674 4.33 -28.69 -19.33
CA PRO A 674 5.35 -29.69 -18.99
C PRO A 674 6.55 -29.02 -18.32
N TYR A 675 7.21 -29.72 -17.41
CA TYR A 675 8.42 -29.25 -16.72
C TYR A 675 9.49 -28.79 -17.71
N GLY A 676 9.57 -29.47 -18.85
CA GLY A 676 10.34 -29.07 -20.01
C GLY A 676 10.22 -30.11 -21.10
N THR A 677 11.14 -30.07 -22.06
CA THR A 677 11.18 -31.03 -23.17
C THR A 677 12.61 -31.50 -23.43
N ILE A 678 12.74 -32.73 -23.94
CA ILE A 678 13.96 -33.26 -24.57
C ILE A 678 13.55 -33.79 -25.95
N ASP A 679 14.15 -33.29 -27.02
CA ASP A 679 13.84 -33.69 -28.41
C ASP A 679 12.34 -33.61 -28.76
N GLY A 680 11.62 -32.64 -28.19
CA GLY A 680 10.16 -32.50 -28.37
C GLY A 680 9.30 -33.51 -27.59
N ILE A 681 9.90 -34.32 -26.71
CA ILE A 681 9.20 -35.21 -25.78
C ILE A 681 8.90 -34.43 -24.51
N GLU A 682 7.65 -34.45 -24.05
CA GLU A 682 7.21 -33.71 -22.87
C GLU A 682 7.67 -34.40 -21.58
N ILE A 683 8.21 -33.61 -20.64
CA ILE A 683 8.69 -34.11 -19.36
C ILE A 683 7.82 -33.55 -18.24
N TYR A 684 7.39 -34.44 -17.35
CA TYR A 684 6.62 -34.13 -16.15
C TYR A 684 7.33 -34.72 -14.93
N VAL A 685 7.30 -33.99 -13.83
CA VAL A 685 8.03 -34.34 -12.61
C VAL A 685 7.02 -34.56 -11.49
N SER A 686 7.15 -35.68 -10.77
CA SER A 686 6.21 -36.05 -9.71
C SER A 686 6.91 -36.53 -8.45
N ARG A 687 6.30 -36.25 -7.29
CA ARG A 687 6.72 -36.78 -5.99
C ARG A 687 6.08 -38.13 -5.65
N VAL A 688 5.09 -38.56 -6.45
CA VAL A 688 4.39 -39.85 -6.26
C VAL A 688 5.24 -41.03 -6.71
N LEU A 689 6.09 -40.82 -7.72
CA LEU A 689 6.99 -41.86 -8.20
C LEU A 689 8.09 -42.13 -7.16
N PRO A 690 8.47 -43.41 -6.96
CA PRO A 690 9.61 -43.74 -6.10
C PRO A 690 10.89 -43.04 -6.57
N LYS A 691 11.81 -42.76 -5.64
CA LYS A 691 13.11 -42.16 -5.96
C LYS A 691 13.85 -42.95 -7.06
N GLY A 692 14.49 -42.24 -7.97
CA GLY A 692 15.22 -42.81 -9.09
C GLY A 692 14.35 -43.52 -10.14
N VAL A 693 13.04 -43.27 -10.19
CA VAL A 693 12.13 -43.91 -11.16
C VAL A 693 11.74 -42.92 -12.25
N THR A 694 11.80 -43.36 -13.50
CA THR A 694 11.27 -42.65 -14.65
C THR A 694 10.42 -43.58 -15.49
N ILE A 695 9.25 -43.14 -15.92
CA ILE A 695 8.37 -43.85 -16.85
C ILE A 695 8.43 -43.12 -18.19
N ILE A 696 8.72 -43.85 -19.26
CA ILE A 696 8.61 -43.33 -20.62
C ILE A 696 7.49 -44.08 -21.34
N PHE A 697 6.63 -43.37 -22.05
CA PHE A 697 5.48 -44.00 -22.70
C PHE A 697 4.94 -43.20 -23.88
N ASP A 698 4.09 -43.89 -24.64
CA ASP A 698 3.27 -43.31 -25.70
C ASP A 698 1.90 -42.91 -25.13
N LYS A 699 1.64 -41.60 -25.05
CA LYS A 699 0.40 -41.05 -24.48
C LYS A 699 -0.85 -41.49 -25.24
N THR A 700 -0.71 -41.87 -26.52
CA THR A 700 -1.84 -42.31 -27.34
C THR A 700 -2.23 -43.77 -27.12
N HIS A 701 -1.33 -44.59 -26.58
CA HIS A 701 -1.52 -46.04 -26.44
C HIS A 701 -1.48 -46.55 -25.00
N VAL A 702 -0.97 -45.75 -24.05
CA VAL A 702 -0.87 -46.17 -22.64
C VAL A 702 -2.24 -46.27 -21.96
N GLY A 703 -3.20 -45.44 -22.35
CA GLY A 703 -4.57 -45.45 -21.81
C GLY A 703 -5.28 -44.11 -21.95
N THR A 704 -6.53 -44.09 -21.50
CA THR A 704 -7.44 -42.94 -21.58
C THR A 704 -8.08 -42.69 -20.22
N LEU A 705 -8.08 -41.43 -19.78
CA LEU A 705 -8.87 -40.98 -18.64
C LEU A 705 -10.32 -40.76 -19.09
N LYS A 706 -11.23 -41.60 -18.62
CA LYS A 706 -12.67 -41.45 -18.82
C LYS A 706 -13.26 -40.58 -17.71
N ILE A 707 -14.01 -39.55 -18.08
CA ILE A 707 -14.69 -38.63 -17.18
C ILE A 707 -16.19 -38.84 -17.37
N LEU A 708 -16.88 -39.35 -16.35
CA LEU A 708 -18.32 -39.60 -16.40
C LEU A 708 -19.10 -38.37 -15.93
N GLU A 709 -18.63 -37.72 -14.86
CA GLU A 709 -19.21 -36.49 -14.33
C GLU A 709 -18.09 -35.49 -14.12
N GLU A 710 -18.18 -34.33 -14.79
CA GLU A 710 -17.23 -33.23 -14.61
C GLU A 710 -17.35 -32.60 -13.22
N LEU A 711 -16.27 -31.95 -12.77
CA LEU A 711 -16.23 -31.25 -11.49
C LEU A 711 -17.33 -30.18 -11.42
N SER A 712 -18.31 -30.40 -10.54
CA SER A 712 -19.40 -29.46 -10.28
C SER A 712 -19.43 -29.11 -8.78
N PRO A 713 -18.79 -27.98 -8.38
CA PRO A 713 -18.77 -27.57 -6.99
C PRO A 713 -20.16 -27.14 -6.49
N ILE A 714 -20.61 -27.82 -5.45
CA ILE A 714 -21.84 -27.56 -4.71
C ILE A 714 -21.44 -27.01 -3.34
N ILE A 715 -21.98 -25.85 -2.98
CA ILE A 715 -21.70 -25.18 -1.70
C ILE A 715 -23.05 -24.95 -1.03
N THR A 716 -23.32 -25.63 0.09
CA THR A 716 -24.63 -25.59 0.76
C THR A 716 -24.51 -25.48 2.28
N THR A 717 -25.48 -24.83 2.90
CA THR A 717 -25.71 -24.88 4.35
C THR A 717 -26.65 -26.01 4.76
N ASP A 718 -27.36 -26.59 3.80
CA ASP A 718 -28.29 -27.71 4.00
C ASP A 718 -27.55 -29.04 3.79
N PHE A 719 -27.29 -29.73 4.91
CA PHE A 719 -26.64 -31.04 4.98
C PHE A 719 -27.07 -31.75 6.28
N ASP A 720 -26.84 -33.07 6.38
CA ASP A 720 -27.35 -33.91 7.46
C ASP A 720 -26.61 -33.70 8.80
N LYS A 721 -26.91 -32.59 9.49
CA LYS A 721 -26.30 -32.21 10.77
C LYS A 721 -26.59 -33.23 11.88
N GLU A 722 -27.83 -33.71 11.98
CA GLU A 722 -28.22 -34.73 12.97
C GLU A 722 -27.52 -36.06 12.72
N GLY A 723 -27.37 -36.46 11.45
CA GLY A 723 -26.61 -37.65 11.08
C GLY A 723 -25.13 -37.54 11.45
N ILE A 724 -24.51 -36.36 11.26
CA ILE A 724 -23.13 -36.08 11.70
C ILE A 724 -23.01 -36.21 13.21
N ILE A 725 -23.89 -35.54 13.97
CA ILE A 725 -23.89 -35.58 15.44
C ILE A 725 -24.06 -37.01 15.95
N ARG A 726 -25.03 -37.77 15.43
CA ARG A 726 -25.26 -39.16 15.82
C ARG A 726 -24.00 -40.00 15.61
N LYS A 727 -23.36 -39.86 14.45
CA LYS A 727 -22.12 -40.57 14.13
C LYS A 727 -20.97 -40.17 15.06
N GLU A 728 -20.82 -38.88 15.36
CA GLU A 728 -19.78 -38.38 16.26
C GLU A 728 -19.98 -38.84 17.72
N LEU A 729 -21.24 -38.99 18.17
CA LEU A 729 -21.58 -39.60 19.46
C LEU A 729 -21.23 -41.08 19.50
N GLU A 730 -21.59 -41.84 18.46
CA GLU A 730 -21.26 -43.26 18.32
C GLU A 730 -19.74 -43.51 18.30
N GLU A 731 -18.99 -42.63 17.64
CA GLU A 731 -17.53 -42.65 17.58
C GLU A 731 -16.84 -42.10 18.84
N GLY A 732 -17.61 -41.56 19.80
CA GLY A 732 -17.09 -40.99 21.04
C GLY A 732 -16.32 -39.67 20.86
N LYS A 733 -16.52 -38.97 19.74
CA LYS A 733 -15.90 -37.66 19.44
C LYS A 733 -16.52 -36.51 20.24
N ILE A 734 -17.81 -36.63 20.54
CA ILE A 734 -18.56 -35.70 21.39
C ILE A 734 -19.37 -36.49 22.43
N LYS A 735 -19.85 -35.80 23.46
CA LYS A 735 -20.77 -36.34 24.48
C LYS A 735 -22.19 -35.79 24.28
N GLU A 736 -23.20 -36.48 24.84
CA GLU A 736 -24.60 -36.06 24.73
C GLU A 736 -24.84 -34.63 25.26
N GLU A 737 -24.13 -34.24 26.33
CA GLU A 737 -24.17 -32.89 26.89
C GLU A 737 -23.62 -31.79 25.96
N GLN A 738 -22.90 -32.16 24.90
CA GLN A 738 -22.33 -31.25 23.89
C GLN A 738 -23.17 -31.20 22.60
N ARG A 739 -24.32 -31.90 22.56
CA ARG A 739 -25.14 -32.01 21.35
C ARG A 739 -25.64 -30.67 20.83
N GLU A 740 -26.16 -29.82 21.71
CA GLU A 740 -26.67 -28.49 21.34
C GLU A 740 -25.54 -27.57 20.85
N GLU A 741 -24.41 -27.54 21.57
CA GLU A 741 -23.21 -26.78 21.19
C GLU A 741 -22.69 -27.22 19.81
N ARG A 742 -22.66 -28.53 19.54
CA ARG A 742 -22.23 -29.05 18.24
C ARG A 742 -23.20 -28.68 17.12
N LEU A 743 -24.50 -28.67 17.39
CA LEU A 743 -25.49 -28.27 16.39
C LEU A 743 -25.31 -26.79 16.01
N GLU A 744 -25.11 -25.92 17.00
CA GLU A 744 -24.80 -24.51 16.76
C GLU A 744 -23.50 -24.32 15.95
N GLU A 745 -22.47 -25.11 16.24
CA GLU A 745 -21.22 -25.07 15.46
C GLU A 745 -21.48 -25.48 14.00
N LEU A 746 -22.31 -26.50 13.75
CA LEU A 746 -22.67 -26.94 12.41
C LEU A 746 -23.54 -25.92 11.65
N ASP A 747 -24.29 -25.06 12.34
CA ASP A 747 -25.00 -23.91 11.74
C ASP A 747 -24.05 -22.82 11.23
N GLU A 748 -22.83 -22.78 11.76
CA GLU A 748 -21.74 -21.91 11.31
C GLU A 748 -20.88 -22.56 10.20
N LYS A 749 -21.24 -23.75 9.71
CA LYS A 749 -20.53 -24.45 8.64
C LYS A 749 -21.29 -24.45 7.32
N VAL A 750 -20.52 -24.64 6.26
CA VAL A 750 -20.97 -24.84 4.89
C VAL A 750 -20.33 -26.12 4.38
N ASN A 751 -21.13 -27.00 3.78
CA ASN A 751 -20.61 -28.16 3.10
C ASN A 751 -20.17 -27.76 1.68
N ILE A 752 -18.89 -27.99 1.37
CA ILE A 752 -18.33 -27.84 0.05
C ILE A 752 -18.12 -29.24 -0.53
N LYS A 753 -18.89 -29.55 -1.56
CA LYS A 753 -18.79 -30.78 -2.33
C LYS A 753 -18.36 -30.45 -3.74
N ALA A 754 -17.09 -30.71 -4.06
CA ALA A 754 -16.54 -30.55 -5.40
C ALA A 754 -15.92 -31.89 -5.79
N LEU A 755 -16.70 -32.72 -6.48
CA LEU A 755 -16.31 -34.07 -6.88
C LEU A 755 -16.40 -34.22 -8.40
N GLU A 756 -15.47 -34.98 -8.95
CA GLU A 756 -15.44 -35.43 -10.33
C GLU A 756 -15.43 -36.96 -10.32
N LYS A 757 -16.16 -37.59 -11.24
CA LYS A 757 -16.24 -39.05 -11.33
C LYS A 757 -15.43 -39.53 -12.52
N ILE A 758 -14.31 -40.17 -12.23
CA ILE A 758 -13.32 -40.53 -13.26
C ILE A 758 -12.89 -41.99 -13.17
N LYS A 759 -12.35 -42.50 -14.28
CA LYS A 759 -11.77 -43.84 -14.40
C LYS A 759 -10.62 -43.81 -15.37
N PHE A 760 -9.48 -44.39 -14.99
CA PHE A 760 -8.40 -44.61 -15.96
C PHE A 760 -8.51 -45.99 -16.62
N GLU A 761 -8.81 -45.99 -17.91
CA GLU A 761 -8.85 -47.17 -18.75
C GLU A 761 -7.48 -47.39 -19.39
N PHE A 762 -6.81 -48.47 -18.97
CA PHE A 762 -5.46 -48.75 -19.42
C PHE A 762 -5.49 -49.45 -20.79
N GLY A 763 -4.71 -48.93 -21.73
CA GLY A 763 -4.67 -49.43 -23.11
C GLY A 763 -3.72 -50.60 -23.25
N SER A 764 -2.42 -50.32 -23.41
CA SER A 764 -1.39 -51.34 -23.64
C SER A 764 -0.27 -51.26 -22.61
N SER A 765 -0.02 -52.38 -21.92
CA SER A 765 1.13 -52.51 -21.03
C SER A 765 2.47 -52.43 -21.75
N LYS A 766 2.52 -52.66 -23.07
CA LYS A 766 3.74 -52.59 -23.88
C LYS A 766 4.10 -51.16 -24.31
N ALA A 767 3.15 -50.23 -24.21
CA ALA A 767 3.30 -48.82 -24.61
C ALA A 767 4.06 -47.96 -23.58
N GLY A 768 4.55 -48.56 -22.49
CA GLY A 768 5.40 -47.90 -21.50
C GLY A 768 6.61 -48.74 -21.08
N LEU A 769 7.65 -48.05 -20.64
CA LEU A 769 8.86 -48.63 -20.03
C LEU A 769 9.13 -47.92 -18.70
N VAL A 770 9.59 -48.69 -17.72
CA VAL A 770 9.96 -48.17 -16.39
C VAL A 770 11.47 -48.26 -16.22
N LEU A 771 12.10 -47.11 -16.04
CA LEU A 771 13.52 -46.95 -15.85
C LEU A 771 13.80 -46.82 -14.35
N PHE A 772 14.67 -47.69 -13.84
CA PHE A 772 15.18 -47.62 -12.47
C PHE A 772 16.63 -47.16 -12.51
N ILE A 773 16.88 -46.02 -11.88
CA ILE A 773 18.18 -45.39 -11.80
C ILE A 773 18.70 -45.67 -10.40
N LYS A 774 19.85 -46.33 -10.30
CA LYS A 774 20.51 -46.49 -9.01
C LYS A 774 20.95 -45.11 -8.53
N SER A 775 20.26 -44.56 -7.54
CA SER A 775 20.69 -43.31 -6.91
C SER A 775 22.14 -43.42 -6.46
N THR A 776 22.97 -42.46 -6.87
CA THR A 776 24.35 -42.27 -6.39
C THR A 776 24.40 -41.54 -5.04
N GLU A 777 23.29 -41.40 -4.29
CA GLU A 777 23.32 -40.88 -2.92
C GLU A 777 23.79 -41.96 -1.93
N SER A 778 25.10 -42.22 -1.97
CA SER A 778 25.92 -42.49 -0.79
C SER A 778 27.28 -41.81 -0.99
N LEU A 779 27.31 -40.49 -0.82
CA LEU A 779 28.47 -39.70 -0.38
C LEU A 779 28.01 -38.33 0.11
#